data_AF-A0A2A2JHY0-F1
#
_entry.id   AF-A0A2A2JHY0-F1
#
_cell.length_a   1.000
_cell.length_b   1.000
_cell.length_c   1.000
_cell.angle_alpha   90.00
_cell.angle_beta   90.00
_cell.angle_gamma   90.00
#
_symmetry.space_group_name_H-M   'P 1'
#
loop_
_entity.id
_entity.type
_entity.pdbx_description
1 polymer ?
#
loop_
_entity_poly.entity_id
_entity_poly.type
_entity_poly.pdbx_seq_one_letter_code
_entity_poly.pdbx_strand_id
1 'polypeptide(L)'
;MGYLRQIVLLIYLSLELIVVTLAPLCIPPVFDFSELLHRLNPLEYTFSTGILDLVILSFIRISLTLCAFALQQCKVLSTGYKCQTAVVFLAVFLYAFSIAKLLTISEQNQPAALWFLVSWNLTASVLHPIVWTISIKKPSKRGNYNRLNEERTETDVESGEDDERLSALWIAKVLSLYVMRHWHLVIPGVFCLCVYAITRVFIPDFIGRVIHAVAESGDMRSVVSIILWLAVLAFTSTLFGGFRGSLFTAISGYLSRDIRRDLFRSLVKQDIAFYDNTKTGDLISRLSSDTATVISSMSTNINVCSRNGIMIIGSIVVMLGISWRLTITCFVTAPAFAVITKYFADYLDKLAEKTQDALSDTNKKAEEVLSQMRTVRSFANEETEAVNYETALEKTVHLNNKKAFAYLLNLWITEGMQHGALIVVLLYGGYLVIDKQMSAGQLVTFFLYQMNFAEYVYWFNVCFTDTMASIGASRKVMKLMFRKPAFNQTAGELMPEVNGQIDIEGVHFTYPSRLHNPVLNDITLEVRKGETVALVGPSGGGKSSIVSLLERFYEPLLGCIYLDGTPISQFDHRYYHRKVCLVSQEPQLFSGTIKENIAYGLDECSEERIIEAAKTANAYDFIMKLEKQFDTECGERGVQLSGGQKQRIAISRAVVRDPAVLILDEATSALDAESEAVVQEAMNRCAKDRTVIVIAHRLSTIKNAQRIAVIEKGRIAQDGKRLERSVVTSTRQLPTDAIEISIDVREKHQQIFGFGGAFTDAAAININTLPAPMQDTILKQYFSPTAGIGYSFGRIPMASCDFSTHVYSYDDSPGDLQLTNFSLAPEDLTGKIPLIIKAQSFTANNSIKLFGSPWSAPGWMKQNGQMQGGGPLQGDVGGSYYQTFANYFVKFLEAYAQKGVKLWGLTMLNEPTCGAKANFWYQSMYMSPENERDFAKNMWGPAIRNSQYGKDLKLMILDDNRGNLPDWADTVFADPNASNYVDGVAVHWYEDQTKPAANLMKTHVNHPDKFLLYTEACAGWEAKDQGPKLGLWSRANDYAKSIIDAMNNWVTGWVDWNLALDTNGGPNWVNNTVDSPILVNKTALEYYKQPTFYAMGHFSRFVPPNSFHIRTDTSKSERYLDIASFVTPTGQRVVTVLNSNTVSE
;
A
#
# COMPACT_ATOMS: atom_id res chain seq x y z
N MET A 1 -3.02 24.70 41.68
CA MET A 1 -3.34 23.42 42.39
C MET A 1 -2.58 23.23 43.71
N GLY A 2 -1.29 23.59 43.83
CA GLY A 2 -0.52 23.38 45.08
C GLY A 2 -1.11 24.07 46.33
N TYR A 3 -1.48 25.35 46.21
CA TYR A 3 -2.11 26.13 47.28
C TYR A 3 -3.48 25.57 47.71
N LEU A 4 -4.31 25.12 46.76
CA LEU A 4 -5.63 24.54 47.05
C LEU A 4 -5.52 23.26 47.92
N ARG A 5 -4.49 22.44 47.70
CA ARG A 5 -4.26 21.22 48.52
C ARG A 5 -3.87 21.56 49.95
N GLN A 6 -3.04 22.58 50.14
CA GLN A 6 -2.64 23.05 51.47
C GLN A 6 -3.82 23.66 52.23
N ILE A 7 -4.68 24.42 51.53
CA ILE A 7 -5.91 25.00 52.12
C ILE A 7 -6.86 23.89 52.59
N VAL A 8 -7.09 22.84 51.78
CA VAL A 8 -7.96 21.71 52.16
C VAL A 8 -7.42 20.97 53.39
N LEU A 9 -6.11 20.73 53.46
CA LEU A 9 -5.47 20.11 54.63
C LEU A 9 -5.59 20.98 55.89
N LEU A 10 -5.35 22.29 55.76
CA LEU A 10 -5.45 23.23 56.89
C LEU A 10 -6.88 23.34 57.41
N ILE A 11 -7.87 23.42 56.53
CA ILE A 11 -9.30 23.45 56.92
C ILE A 11 -9.67 22.15 57.65
N TYR A 12 -9.31 20.98 57.09
CA TYR A 12 -9.62 19.70 57.70
C TYR A 12 -8.94 19.51 59.07
N LEU A 13 -7.65 19.86 59.16
CA LEU A 13 -6.88 19.80 60.41
C LEU A 13 -7.47 20.75 61.47
N SER A 14 -7.88 21.95 61.07
CA SER A 14 -8.51 22.92 61.99
C SER A 14 -9.84 22.39 62.52
N LEU A 15 -10.67 21.79 61.67
CA LEU A 15 -11.94 21.20 62.09
C LEU A 15 -11.74 20.03 63.07
N GLU A 16 -10.78 19.12 62.81
CA GLU A 16 -10.44 18.05 63.76
C GLU A 16 -9.97 18.60 65.11
N LEU A 17 -9.09 19.60 65.10
CA LEU A 17 -8.58 20.20 66.33
C LEU A 17 -9.70 20.88 67.14
N ILE A 18 -10.59 21.61 66.46
CA ILE A 18 -11.74 22.29 67.08
C ILE A 18 -12.69 21.26 67.70
N VAL A 19 -13.03 20.17 67.01
CA VAL A 19 -13.97 19.19 67.54
C VAL A 19 -13.36 18.40 68.70
N VAL A 20 -12.08 18.01 68.63
CA VAL A 20 -11.38 17.30 69.71
C VAL A 20 -11.22 18.16 70.96
N THR A 21 -11.04 19.47 70.80
CA THR A 21 -10.82 20.39 71.94
C THR A 21 -12.11 20.93 72.53
N LEU A 22 -13.12 21.29 71.71
CA LEU A 22 -14.34 21.94 72.20
C LEU A 22 -15.45 20.96 72.57
N ALA A 23 -15.58 19.82 71.89
CA ALA A 23 -16.71 18.94 72.11
C ALA A 23 -16.69 18.21 73.47
N PRO A 24 -15.52 17.84 74.06
CA PRO A 24 -15.46 17.38 75.45
C PRO A 24 -15.85 18.46 76.47
N LEU A 25 -15.68 19.75 76.14
CA LEU A 25 -16.02 20.89 77.00
C LEU A 25 -17.54 21.20 77.03
N CYS A 26 -18.32 20.62 76.11
CA CYS A 26 -19.74 20.89 75.94
C CYS A 26 -20.66 19.84 76.62
N ILE A 27 -20.13 18.96 77.46
CA ILE A 27 -20.92 17.96 78.21
C ILE A 27 -21.61 18.66 79.40
N PRO A 28 -22.96 18.81 79.43
CA PRO A 28 -23.68 19.54 80.49
C PRO A 28 -23.69 18.76 81.83
N PRO A 29 -23.92 19.43 82.99
CA PRO A 29 -24.46 20.79 83.12
C PRO A 29 -23.47 21.87 83.59
N VAL A 30 -22.25 21.53 84.01
CA VAL A 30 -21.22 22.50 84.43
C VAL A 30 -19.87 21.96 83.99
N PHE A 31 -19.04 22.79 83.35
CA PHE A 31 -17.68 22.41 82.99
C PHE A 31 -16.88 22.11 84.27
N ASP A 32 -16.64 20.83 84.53
CA ASP A 32 -15.75 20.38 85.60
C ASP A 32 -14.51 19.69 85.00
N PHE A 33 -13.35 20.23 85.31
CA PHE A 33 -12.07 19.70 84.84
C PHE A 33 -11.76 18.33 85.46
N SER A 34 -12.24 18.05 86.68
CA SER A 34 -12.11 16.71 87.28
C SER A 34 -12.93 15.65 86.55
N GLU A 35 -14.18 15.96 86.16
CA GLU A 35 -15.04 15.06 85.39
C GLU A 35 -14.47 14.75 84.00
N LEU A 36 -13.85 15.74 83.34
CA LEU A 36 -13.16 15.54 82.06
C LEU A 36 -11.93 14.61 82.22
N LEU A 37 -11.11 14.83 83.25
CA LEU A 37 -9.96 13.97 83.57
C LEU A 37 -10.41 12.55 83.92
N HIS A 38 -11.51 12.39 84.66
CA HIS A 38 -12.12 11.10 84.98
C HIS A 38 -12.58 10.36 83.71
N ARG A 39 -13.24 11.05 82.76
CA ARG A 39 -13.69 10.44 81.48
C ARG A 39 -12.56 10.14 80.49
N LEU A 40 -11.37 10.71 80.72
CA LEU A 40 -10.13 10.41 79.99
C LEU A 40 -9.23 9.41 80.73
N ASN A 41 -9.60 8.97 81.94
CA ASN A 41 -8.83 8.03 82.74
C ASN A 41 -8.86 6.62 82.10
N PRO A 42 -7.71 6.06 81.67
CA PRO A 42 -7.68 4.73 81.06
C PRO A 42 -8.08 3.60 82.03
N LEU A 43 -7.95 3.82 83.35
CA LEU A 43 -8.25 2.81 84.37
C LEU A 43 -9.75 2.68 84.68
N GLU A 44 -10.56 3.69 84.33
CA GLU A 44 -12.01 3.74 84.56
C GLU A 44 -12.81 3.76 83.24
N TYR A 45 -12.15 3.41 82.14
CA TYR A 45 -12.74 3.44 80.81
C TYR A 45 -13.88 2.41 80.66
N THR A 46 -15.04 2.89 80.21
CA THR A 46 -16.13 2.04 79.73
C THR A 46 -16.47 2.39 78.29
N PHE A 47 -16.73 1.39 77.46
CA PHE A 47 -16.99 1.58 76.04
C PHE A 47 -18.22 2.46 75.76
N SER A 48 -19.21 2.47 76.65
CA SER A 48 -20.47 3.19 76.45
C SER A 48 -20.47 4.65 76.90
N THR A 49 -19.64 5.04 77.88
CA THR A 49 -19.64 6.43 78.42
C THR A 49 -18.29 7.15 78.29
N GLY A 50 -17.18 6.42 78.11
CA GLY A 50 -15.86 7.00 77.95
C GLY A 50 -15.67 7.74 76.63
N ILE A 51 -14.87 8.79 76.62
CA ILE A 51 -14.52 9.58 75.41
C ILE A 51 -13.07 9.36 74.94
N LEU A 52 -12.26 8.66 75.75
CA LEU A 52 -10.84 8.45 75.53
C LEU A 52 -10.53 7.83 74.16
N ASP A 53 -11.32 6.83 73.76
CA ASP A 53 -11.21 6.18 72.45
C ASP A 53 -11.47 7.16 71.29
N LEU A 54 -12.56 7.94 71.32
CA LEU A 54 -12.88 8.94 70.28
C LEU A 54 -11.80 10.02 70.15
N VAL A 55 -11.18 10.40 71.26
CA VAL A 55 -10.04 11.32 71.28
C VAL A 55 -8.80 10.67 70.66
N ILE A 56 -8.48 9.42 71.02
CA ILE A 56 -7.38 8.65 70.42
C ILE A 56 -7.57 8.51 68.90
N LEU A 57 -8.78 8.17 68.43
CA LEU A 57 -9.08 8.05 67.00
C LEU A 57 -8.81 9.35 66.25
N SER A 58 -9.14 10.48 66.88
CA SER A 58 -8.93 11.80 66.29
C SER A 58 -7.45 12.18 66.27
N PHE A 59 -6.66 11.84 67.30
CA PHE A 59 -5.20 11.99 67.29
C PHE A 59 -4.52 11.18 66.20
N ILE A 60 -5.00 9.96 65.93
CA ILE A 60 -4.51 9.13 64.82
C ILE A 60 -4.76 9.84 63.48
N ARG A 61 -5.96 10.38 63.25
CA ARG A 61 -6.30 11.11 62.01
C ARG A 61 -5.50 12.41 61.86
N ILE A 62 -5.30 13.16 62.95
CA ILE A 62 -4.44 14.36 62.97
C ILE A 62 -3.00 14.00 62.59
N SER A 63 -2.43 12.94 63.19
CA SER A 63 -1.07 12.48 62.90
C SER A 63 -0.90 12.08 61.43
N LEU A 64 -1.89 11.39 60.85
CA LEU A 64 -1.89 11.07 59.43
C LEU A 64 -2.02 12.31 58.54
N THR A 65 -2.83 13.29 58.92
CA THR A 65 -2.99 14.55 58.17
C THR A 65 -1.69 15.35 58.16
N LEU A 66 -0.99 15.41 59.30
CA LEU A 66 0.35 16.01 59.41
C LEU A 66 1.39 15.24 58.60
N CYS A 67 1.32 13.90 58.57
CA CYS A 67 2.16 13.07 57.72
C CYS A 67 1.92 13.37 56.22
N ALA A 68 0.67 13.50 55.78
CA ALA A 68 0.34 13.89 54.42
C ALA A 68 0.90 15.28 54.07
N PHE A 69 0.82 16.24 55.00
CA PHE A 69 1.42 17.55 54.85
C PHE A 69 2.94 17.48 54.74
N ALA A 70 3.62 16.70 55.59
CA ALA A 70 5.07 16.51 55.55
C ALA A 70 5.51 15.84 54.23
N LEU A 71 4.81 14.80 53.76
CA LEU A 71 5.06 14.15 52.48
C LEU A 71 4.91 15.11 51.30
N GLN A 72 3.98 16.07 51.39
CA GLN A 72 3.81 17.13 50.40
C GLN A 72 4.99 18.12 50.40
N GLN A 73 5.46 18.55 51.57
CA GLN A 73 6.61 19.45 51.70
C GLN A 73 7.91 18.79 51.22
N CYS A 74 8.11 17.51 51.55
CA CYS A 74 9.29 16.74 51.16
C CYS A 74 9.25 16.26 49.69
N LYS A 75 8.18 16.54 48.93
CA LYS A 75 7.96 16.11 47.54
C LYS A 75 8.01 14.57 47.32
N VAL A 76 7.81 13.76 48.37
CA VAL A 76 7.83 12.28 48.30
C VAL A 76 6.42 11.70 48.12
N LEU A 77 5.68 12.21 47.13
CA LEU A 77 4.27 11.85 46.90
C LEU A 77 4.06 10.38 46.50
N SER A 78 5.10 9.72 45.98
CA SER A 78 5.05 8.30 45.60
C SER A 78 4.88 7.37 46.81
N THR A 79 5.55 7.67 47.93
CA THR A 79 5.45 6.90 49.18
C THR A 79 4.06 7.07 49.79
N GLY A 80 3.53 8.29 49.83
CA GLY A 80 2.17 8.54 50.31
C GLY A 80 1.08 7.84 49.48
N TYR A 81 1.29 7.68 48.17
CA TYR A 81 0.39 6.92 47.30
C TYR A 81 0.40 5.42 47.64
N LYS A 82 1.57 4.84 47.95
CA LYS A 82 1.66 3.44 48.41
C LYS A 82 0.92 3.21 49.73
N CYS A 83 0.88 4.23 50.60
CA CYS A 83 0.17 4.17 51.88
C CYS A 83 -1.36 4.40 51.77
N GLN A 84 -1.88 4.82 50.61
CA GLN A 84 -3.31 5.11 50.43
C GLN A 84 -4.21 3.94 50.84
N THR A 85 -3.85 2.72 50.46
CA THR A 85 -4.63 1.52 50.76
C THR A 85 -4.71 1.30 52.28
N ALA A 86 -3.61 1.47 53.00
CA ALA A 86 -3.58 1.36 54.46
C ALA A 86 -4.44 2.43 55.14
N VAL A 87 -4.41 3.68 54.64
CA VAL A 87 -5.25 4.78 55.14
C VAL A 87 -6.73 4.49 54.93
N VAL A 88 -7.10 3.92 53.77
CA VAL A 88 -8.48 3.51 53.49
C VAL A 88 -8.93 2.37 54.41
N PHE A 89 -8.10 1.34 54.64
CA PHE A 89 -8.42 0.26 55.57
C PHE A 89 -8.58 0.75 57.01
N LEU A 90 -7.70 1.66 57.46
CA LEU A 90 -7.84 2.28 58.77
C LEU A 90 -9.14 3.08 58.86
N ALA A 91 -9.48 3.86 57.84
CA ALA A 91 -10.72 4.64 57.79
C ALA A 91 -11.98 3.75 57.87
N VAL A 92 -11.97 2.58 57.21
CA VAL A 92 -13.04 1.57 57.33
C VAL A 92 -13.17 1.06 58.76
N PHE A 93 -12.05 0.77 59.43
CA PHE A 93 -12.05 0.34 60.83
C PHE A 93 -12.61 1.44 61.75
N LEU A 94 -12.16 2.68 61.59
CA LEU A 94 -12.63 3.83 62.37
C LEU A 94 -14.14 4.07 62.18
N TYR A 95 -14.64 3.88 60.96
CA TYR A 95 -16.06 3.98 60.66
C TYR A 95 -16.87 2.89 61.38
N ALA A 96 -16.45 1.62 61.27
CA ALA A 96 -17.14 0.51 61.92
C ALA A 96 -17.15 0.66 63.46
N PHE A 97 -16.02 1.11 64.03
CA PHE A 97 -15.90 1.41 65.45
C PHE A 97 -16.85 2.55 65.88
N SER A 98 -16.92 3.62 65.09
CA SER A 98 -17.78 4.78 65.39
C SER A 98 -19.26 4.40 65.36
N ILE A 99 -19.68 3.53 64.44
CA ILE A 99 -21.06 3.01 64.44
C ILE A 99 -21.31 2.11 65.64
N ALA A 100 -20.41 1.19 65.96
CA ALA A 100 -20.56 0.33 67.13
C ALA A 100 -20.71 1.15 68.42
N LYS A 101 -19.94 2.24 68.55
CA LYS A 101 -20.07 3.18 69.66
C LYS A 101 -21.36 4.00 69.62
N LEU A 102 -21.82 4.43 68.44
CA LEU A 102 -23.10 5.11 68.28
C LEU A 102 -24.26 4.23 68.77
N LEU A 103 -24.24 2.93 68.42
CA LEU A 103 -25.26 1.97 68.82
C LEU A 103 -25.27 1.76 70.35
N THR A 104 -24.11 1.61 71.00
CA THR A 104 -24.05 1.45 72.47
C THR A 104 -24.48 2.70 73.22
N ILE A 105 -24.14 3.88 72.71
CA ILE A 105 -24.59 5.17 73.27
C ILE A 105 -26.10 5.35 73.14
N SER A 106 -26.70 4.83 72.06
CA SER A 106 -28.14 4.91 71.81
C SER A 106 -29.00 4.11 72.80
N GLU A 107 -28.42 3.16 73.51
CA GLU A 107 -29.10 2.36 74.55
C GLU A 107 -29.03 3.03 75.93
N GLN A 108 -28.07 3.94 76.17
CA GLN A 108 -27.78 4.46 77.52
C GLN A 108 -28.12 5.95 77.73
N ASN A 109 -28.96 6.55 76.88
CA ASN A 109 -29.47 7.94 76.97
C ASN A 109 -28.41 8.99 77.40
N GLN A 110 -27.32 9.07 76.63
CA GLN A 110 -26.14 9.88 76.93
C GLN A 110 -26.27 11.36 76.48
N PRO A 111 -25.47 12.29 77.03
CA PRO A 111 -25.51 13.72 76.72
C PRO A 111 -25.22 14.05 75.24
N ALA A 112 -25.87 15.11 74.72
CA ALA A 112 -25.81 15.54 73.32
C ALA A 112 -24.38 15.76 72.76
N ALA A 113 -23.44 16.18 73.61
CA ALA A 113 -22.03 16.35 73.21
C ALA A 113 -21.36 15.04 72.80
N LEU A 114 -21.73 13.90 73.41
CA LEU A 114 -21.20 12.59 73.04
C LEU A 114 -21.74 12.14 71.67
N TRP A 115 -23.01 12.42 71.39
CA TRP A 115 -23.61 12.21 70.07
C TRP A 115 -22.92 13.03 68.98
N PHE A 116 -22.59 14.28 69.27
CA PHE A 116 -21.84 15.14 68.35
C PHE A 116 -20.43 14.59 68.07
N LEU A 117 -19.70 14.17 69.10
CA LEU A 117 -18.35 13.59 68.99
C LEU A 117 -18.31 12.31 68.14
N VAL A 118 -19.26 11.40 68.36
CA VAL A 118 -19.36 10.16 67.58
C VAL A 118 -19.77 10.46 66.14
N SER A 119 -20.70 11.39 65.92
CA SER A 119 -21.14 11.82 64.59
C SER A 119 -20.01 12.46 63.78
N TRP A 120 -19.17 13.27 64.44
CA TRP A 120 -17.96 13.80 63.81
C TRP A 120 -16.96 12.69 63.48
N ASN A 121 -16.67 11.77 64.41
CA ASN A 121 -15.76 10.65 64.15
C ASN A 121 -16.23 9.78 62.97
N LEU A 122 -17.54 9.54 62.87
CA LEU A 122 -18.14 8.83 61.75
C LEU A 122 -17.94 9.59 60.42
N THR A 123 -18.22 10.90 60.41
CA THR A 123 -18.07 11.77 59.24
C THR A 123 -16.61 11.90 58.82
N ALA A 124 -15.71 12.13 59.78
CA ALA A 124 -14.27 12.23 59.60
C ALA A 124 -13.67 10.94 59.04
N SER A 125 -14.17 9.77 59.46
CA SER A 125 -13.73 8.48 58.92
C SER A 125 -14.03 8.34 57.43
N VAL A 126 -15.08 8.99 56.91
CA VAL A 126 -15.37 9.02 55.46
C VAL A 126 -14.55 10.10 54.75
N LEU A 127 -14.41 11.28 55.33
CA LEU A 127 -13.72 12.43 54.73
C LEU A 127 -12.20 12.25 54.67
N HIS A 128 -11.59 11.63 55.68
CA HIS A 128 -10.14 11.51 55.83
C HIS A 128 -9.45 10.86 54.60
N PRO A 129 -9.87 9.68 54.10
CA PRO A 129 -9.26 9.10 52.90
C PRO A 129 -9.43 9.99 51.65
N ILE A 130 -10.51 10.77 51.54
CA ILE A 130 -10.72 11.73 50.43
C ILE A 130 -9.69 12.88 50.53
N VAL A 131 -9.54 13.45 51.71
CA VAL A 131 -8.57 14.52 52.00
C VAL A 131 -7.14 14.02 51.74
N TRP A 132 -6.81 12.80 52.19
CA TRP A 132 -5.53 12.15 51.91
C TRP A 132 -5.30 12.01 50.40
N THR A 133 -6.29 11.50 49.64
CA THR A 133 -6.17 11.35 48.19
C THR A 133 -5.96 12.71 47.50
N ILE A 134 -6.73 13.75 47.82
CA ILE A 134 -6.59 15.09 47.24
C ILE A 134 -5.19 15.66 47.49
N SER A 135 -4.66 15.43 48.69
CA SER A 135 -3.38 15.95 49.14
C SER A 135 -2.20 15.27 48.44
N ILE A 136 -2.26 13.94 48.32
CA ILE A 136 -1.16 13.11 47.81
C ILE A 136 -1.28 12.80 46.31
N LYS A 137 -2.41 13.16 45.67
CA LYS A 137 -2.67 12.90 44.24
C LYS A 137 -1.46 13.29 43.38
N LYS A 138 -0.81 12.31 42.76
CA LYS A 138 0.20 12.54 41.72
C LYS A 138 -0.43 13.49 40.69
N PRO A 139 0.25 14.54 40.20
CA PRO A 139 -0.25 15.25 39.02
C PRO A 139 -0.55 14.19 37.96
N SER A 140 -1.80 14.14 37.48
CA SER A 140 -2.16 13.16 36.47
C SER A 140 -1.20 13.39 35.31
N LYS A 141 -0.38 12.38 34.99
CA LYS A 141 0.20 12.32 33.66
C LYS A 141 -0.99 12.22 32.70
N ARG A 142 -1.41 13.36 32.16
CA ARG A 142 -2.03 13.41 30.85
C ARG A 142 -1.06 12.65 29.95
N GLY A 143 -1.47 11.47 29.48
CA GLY A 143 -0.68 10.60 28.59
C GLY A 143 0.66 10.15 29.15
N ASN A 144 0.78 8.91 29.62
CA ASN A 144 2.02 8.15 29.48
C ASN A 144 1.67 6.67 29.54
N TYR A 145 1.09 6.20 28.43
CA TYR A 145 1.25 4.82 28.00
C TYR A 145 2.64 4.59 27.34
N ASN A 146 3.55 5.58 27.37
CA ASN A 146 4.91 5.47 26.86
C ASN A 146 5.90 4.80 27.84
N ARG A 147 5.53 3.69 28.48
CA ARG A 147 6.53 2.87 29.21
C ARG A 147 6.34 1.37 29.07
N LEU A 148 5.73 0.93 27.97
CA LEU A 148 5.78 -0.45 27.48
C LEU A 148 6.34 -0.54 26.04
N ASN A 149 6.92 0.55 25.50
CA ASN A 149 7.56 0.58 24.18
C ASN A 149 9.08 0.85 24.31
N GLU A 150 9.81 0.01 25.05
CA GLU A 150 11.28 -0.05 24.89
C GLU A 150 11.74 -1.31 24.14
N GLU A 151 10.81 -2.14 23.63
CA GLU A 151 11.13 -3.24 22.71
C GLU A 151 10.05 -3.41 21.61
N ARG A 152 9.69 -2.34 20.91
CA ARG A 152 8.97 -2.44 19.64
C ARG A 152 9.72 -1.69 18.55
N THR A 153 10.10 -2.47 17.54
CA THR A 153 10.78 -2.11 16.31
C THR A 153 10.13 -0.93 15.57
N GLU A 154 10.97 -0.16 14.88
CA GLU A 154 10.66 1.02 14.07
C GLU A 154 9.68 0.74 12.93
N THR A 155 8.37 0.72 13.20
CA THR A 155 7.31 0.94 12.19
C THR A 155 6.00 1.25 12.91
N ASP A 156 5.79 2.49 13.36
CA ASP A 156 4.46 3.07 13.64
C ASP A 156 4.65 4.55 14.02
N VAL A 157 4.77 5.41 13.01
CA VAL A 157 4.67 6.87 13.20
C VAL A 157 3.18 7.20 13.22
N GLU A 158 2.52 7.01 14.36
CA GLU A 158 1.19 7.60 14.59
C GLU A 158 1.35 9.11 14.79
N SER A 159 0.74 9.87 13.87
CA SER A 159 0.63 11.31 13.87
C SER A 159 0.10 11.84 15.20
N GLY A 160 0.86 12.74 15.82
CA GLY A 160 0.45 13.47 17.02
C GLY A 160 -0.65 14.49 16.73
N GLU A 161 -1.86 14.17 17.16
CA GLU A 161 -2.86 15.18 17.57
C GLU A 161 -3.21 14.92 19.03
N ASP A 162 -3.08 15.94 19.87
CA ASP A 162 -3.47 15.94 21.27
C ASP A 162 -4.98 15.61 21.38
N ASP A 163 -5.28 14.34 21.65
CA ASP A 163 -6.64 13.81 21.69
C ASP A 163 -7.42 14.43 22.88
N GLU A 164 -8.21 15.47 22.60
CA GLU A 164 -9.12 16.09 23.56
C GLU A 164 -10.18 15.06 23.97
N ARG A 165 -9.91 14.32 25.06
CA ARG A 165 -10.79 13.25 25.54
C ARG A 165 -12.19 13.81 25.79
N LEU A 166 -13.17 13.38 24.99
CA LEU A 166 -14.59 13.68 25.20
C LEU A 166 -14.99 13.35 26.64
N SER A 167 -15.54 14.34 27.34
CA SER A 167 -16.00 14.21 28.71
C SER A 167 -17.14 13.20 28.80
N ALA A 168 -17.12 12.33 29.82
CA ALA A 168 -18.20 11.37 30.06
C ALA A 168 -19.56 12.07 30.27
N LEU A 169 -19.56 13.28 30.84
CA LEU A 169 -20.77 14.09 31.02
C LEU A 169 -21.37 14.54 29.69
N TRP A 170 -20.51 14.89 28.73
CA TRP A 170 -20.97 15.29 27.39
C TRP A 170 -21.56 14.08 26.66
N ILE A 171 -20.91 12.92 26.73
CA ILE A 171 -21.41 11.66 26.14
C ILE A 171 -22.78 11.31 26.74
N ALA A 172 -22.89 11.34 28.07
CA ALA A 172 -24.16 11.08 28.75
C ALA A 172 -25.26 12.06 28.33
N LYS A 173 -24.93 13.35 28.16
CA LYS A 173 -25.88 14.36 27.66
C LYS A 173 -26.34 14.04 26.23
N VAL A 174 -25.43 13.75 25.31
CA VAL A 174 -25.78 13.40 23.92
C VAL A 174 -26.66 12.16 23.89
N LEU A 175 -26.25 11.11 24.59
CA LEU A 175 -27.01 9.87 24.69
C LEU A 175 -28.41 10.13 25.28
N SER A 176 -28.54 10.94 26.33
CA SER A 176 -29.85 11.29 26.89
C SER A 176 -30.79 11.95 25.88
N LEU A 177 -30.26 12.74 24.93
CA LEU A 177 -31.06 13.32 23.84
C LEU A 177 -31.59 12.24 22.88
N TYR A 178 -30.80 11.19 22.60
CA TYR A 178 -31.25 10.05 21.80
C TYR A 178 -32.39 9.28 22.47
N VAL A 179 -32.36 9.11 23.80
CA VAL A 179 -33.49 8.54 24.55
C VAL A 179 -34.70 9.45 24.51
N MET A 180 -34.49 10.74 24.78
CA MET A 180 -35.59 11.71 24.83
C MET A 180 -36.25 11.96 23.48
N ARG A 181 -35.59 11.65 22.36
CA ARG A 181 -36.22 11.62 21.03
C ARG A 181 -37.43 10.68 20.99
N HIS A 182 -37.38 9.60 21.76
CA HIS A 182 -38.46 8.60 21.90
C HIS A 182 -39.26 8.80 23.18
N TRP A 183 -39.47 10.06 23.59
CA TRP A 183 -40.16 10.40 24.85
C TRP A 183 -41.53 9.71 25.02
N HIS A 184 -42.25 9.47 23.93
CA HIS A 184 -43.54 8.80 23.90
C HIS A 184 -43.49 7.34 24.43
N LEU A 185 -42.32 6.69 24.41
CA LEU A 185 -42.09 5.38 25.04
C LEU A 185 -41.42 5.51 26.41
N VAL A 186 -40.55 6.51 26.57
CA VAL A 186 -39.79 6.73 27.80
C VAL A 186 -40.69 7.13 28.96
N ILE A 187 -41.63 8.07 28.76
CA ILE A 187 -42.55 8.52 29.81
C ILE A 187 -43.40 7.35 30.36
N PRO A 188 -44.14 6.59 29.54
CA PRO A 188 -44.88 5.44 30.05
C PRO A 188 -43.96 4.35 30.60
N GLY A 189 -42.75 4.18 30.04
CA GLY A 189 -41.75 3.24 30.56
C GLY A 189 -41.29 3.58 31.97
N VAL A 190 -41.00 4.85 32.23
CA VAL A 190 -40.61 5.37 33.55
C VAL A 190 -41.78 5.31 34.53
N PHE A 191 -43.01 5.60 34.09
CA PHE A 191 -44.21 5.42 34.90
C PHE A 191 -44.37 3.96 35.36
N CYS A 192 -44.32 3.01 34.42
CA CYS A 192 -44.39 1.58 34.73
C CYS A 192 -43.22 1.14 35.63
N LEU A 193 -42.03 1.72 35.45
CA LEU A 193 -40.87 1.48 36.31
C LEU A 193 -41.11 1.93 37.75
N CYS A 194 -41.67 3.12 37.94
CA CYS A 194 -41.97 3.65 39.27
C CYS A 194 -43.03 2.81 39.98
N VAL A 195 -44.13 2.46 39.30
CA VAL A 195 -45.18 1.59 39.86
C VAL A 195 -44.60 0.22 40.24
N TYR A 196 -43.81 -0.39 39.34
CA TYR A 196 -43.12 -1.64 39.62
C TYR A 196 -42.20 -1.53 40.86
N ALA A 197 -41.39 -0.47 40.93
CA ALA A 197 -40.44 -0.29 42.02
C ALA A 197 -41.13 -0.09 43.37
N ILE A 198 -42.13 0.79 43.42
CA ILE A 198 -42.87 1.12 44.65
C ILE A 198 -43.64 -0.10 45.16
N THR A 199 -44.38 -0.80 44.29
CA THR A 199 -45.14 -2.00 44.69
C THR A 199 -44.24 -3.12 45.22
N ARG A 200 -43.06 -3.33 44.61
CA ARG A 200 -42.09 -4.34 45.06
C ARG A 200 -41.51 -4.01 46.44
N VAL A 201 -41.27 -2.72 46.74
CA VAL A 201 -40.77 -2.27 48.05
C VAL A 201 -41.74 -2.65 49.16
N PHE A 202 -43.06 -2.68 48.94
CA PHE A 202 -44.02 -3.03 50.01
C PHE A 202 -44.22 -4.54 50.21
N ILE A 203 -43.79 -5.41 49.30
CA ILE A 203 -44.00 -6.86 49.42
C ILE A 203 -43.45 -7.45 50.75
N PRO A 204 -42.21 -7.14 51.18
CA PRO A 204 -41.68 -7.63 52.45
C PRO A 204 -42.49 -7.19 53.68
N ASP A 205 -43.00 -5.96 53.71
CA ASP A 205 -43.87 -5.46 54.80
C ASP A 205 -45.14 -6.29 54.94
N PHE A 206 -45.81 -6.61 53.82
CA PHE A 206 -47.02 -7.45 53.85
C PHE A 206 -46.73 -8.88 54.31
N ILE A 207 -45.61 -9.48 53.88
CA ILE A 207 -45.18 -10.81 54.38
C ILE A 207 -44.94 -10.74 55.90
N GLY A 208 -44.28 -9.69 56.36
CA GLY A 208 -44.07 -9.38 57.77
C GLY A 208 -45.36 -9.30 58.60
N ARG A 209 -46.35 -8.55 58.10
CA ARG A 209 -47.68 -8.42 58.72
C ARG A 209 -48.43 -9.74 58.79
N VAL A 210 -48.31 -10.61 57.78
CA VAL A 210 -48.88 -11.97 57.82
C VAL A 210 -48.25 -12.77 58.96
N ILE A 211 -46.92 -12.78 59.05
CA ILE A 211 -46.20 -13.52 60.10
C ILE A 211 -46.57 -13.00 61.48
N HIS A 212 -46.67 -11.67 61.63
CA HIS A 212 -47.15 -11.03 62.86
C HIS A 212 -48.58 -11.46 63.22
N ALA A 213 -49.51 -11.40 62.26
CA ALA A 213 -50.90 -11.80 62.48
C ALA A 213 -51.02 -13.29 62.88
N VAL A 214 -50.23 -14.17 62.25
CA VAL A 214 -50.18 -15.61 62.59
C VAL A 214 -49.59 -15.83 63.98
N ALA A 215 -48.51 -15.13 64.34
CA ALA A 215 -47.80 -15.32 65.60
C ALA A 215 -48.54 -14.75 66.83
N GLU A 216 -49.27 -13.64 66.69
CA GLU A 216 -49.89 -12.95 67.83
C GLU A 216 -51.42 -13.11 67.91
N SER A 217 -52.14 -13.10 66.78
CA SER A 217 -53.61 -12.97 66.78
C SER A 217 -54.36 -14.28 66.54
N GLY A 218 -53.77 -15.24 65.81
CA GLY A 218 -54.43 -16.49 65.44
C GLY A 218 -55.69 -16.35 64.55
N ASP A 219 -56.03 -15.14 64.10
CA ASP A 219 -57.24 -14.86 63.31
C ASP A 219 -57.00 -15.03 61.81
N MET A 220 -57.63 -16.07 61.25
CA MET A 220 -57.53 -16.37 59.83
C MET A 220 -58.14 -15.29 58.93
N ARG A 221 -59.12 -14.50 59.40
CA ARG A 221 -59.74 -13.45 58.58
C ARG A 221 -58.77 -12.31 58.30
N SER A 222 -58.05 -11.86 59.32
CA SER A 222 -57.00 -10.85 59.19
C SER A 222 -55.86 -11.31 58.29
N VAL A 223 -55.43 -12.57 58.43
CA VAL A 223 -54.41 -13.19 57.57
C VAL A 223 -54.84 -13.21 56.10
N VAL A 224 -56.06 -13.68 55.81
CA VAL A 224 -56.60 -13.73 54.44
C VAL A 224 -56.69 -12.33 53.83
N SER A 225 -57.11 -11.31 54.59
CA SER A 225 -57.18 -9.93 54.10
C SER A 225 -55.81 -9.38 53.69
N ILE A 226 -54.77 -9.60 54.50
CA ILE A 226 -53.40 -9.16 54.20
C ILE A 226 -52.85 -9.92 52.98
N ILE A 227 -53.13 -11.22 52.86
CA ILE A 227 -52.72 -12.04 51.70
C ILE A 227 -53.40 -11.56 50.40
N LEU A 228 -54.68 -11.16 50.44
CA LEU A 228 -55.37 -10.61 49.27
C LEU A 228 -54.72 -9.31 48.80
N TRP A 229 -54.36 -8.40 49.72
CA TRP A 229 -53.61 -7.19 49.37
C TRP A 229 -52.21 -7.48 48.84
N LEU A 230 -51.51 -8.46 49.41
CA LEU A 230 -50.23 -8.94 48.90
C LEU A 230 -50.37 -9.48 47.48
N ALA A 231 -51.42 -10.24 47.18
CA ALA A 231 -51.70 -10.76 45.84
C ALA A 231 -51.96 -9.62 44.83
N VAL A 232 -52.73 -8.59 45.22
CA VAL A 232 -52.96 -7.39 44.39
C VAL A 232 -51.65 -6.66 44.10
N LEU A 233 -50.80 -6.45 45.11
CA LEU A 233 -49.48 -5.82 44.95
C LEU A 233 -48.54 -6.65 44.06
N ALA A 234 -48.49 -7.97 44.27
CA ALA A 234 -47.65 -8.87 43.49
C ALA A 234 -48.10 -8.95 42.02
N PHE A 235 -49.41 -8.98 41.77
CA PHE A 235 -49.97 -8.96 40.42
C PHE A 235 -49.69 -7.62 39.73
N THR A 236 -49.92 -6.50 40.43
CA THR A 236 -49.60 -5.15 39.93
C THR A 236 -48.12 -5.02 39.59
N SER A 237 -47.23 -5.45 40.49
CA SER A 237 -45.79 -5.46 40.24
C SER A 237 -45.46 -6.29 38.99
N THR A 238 -45.99 -7.51 38.86
CA THR A 238 -45.71 -8.38 37.71
C THR A 238 -46.18 -7.74 36.39
N LEU A 239 -47.40 -7.21 36.36
CA LEU A 239 -47.99 -6.58 35.17
C LEU A 239 -47.17 -5.36 34.71
N PHE A 240 -46.90 -4.41 35.62
CA PHE A 240 -46.10 -3.24 35.31
C PHE A 240 -44.63 -3.56 35.05
N GLY A 241 -44.11 -4.64 35.63
CA GLY A 241 -42.80 -5.20 35.33
C GLY A 241 -42.69 -5.68 33.87
N GLY A 242 -43.73 -6.34 33.37
CA GLY A 242 -43.84 -6.73 31.96
C GLY A 242 -43.92 -5.54 31.01
N PHE A 243 -44.81 -4.58 31.28
CA PHE A 243 -44.91 -3.36 30.45
C PHE A 243 -43.61 -2.54 30.44
N ARG A 244 -42.99 -2.34 31.62
CA ARG A 244 -41.66 -1.72 31.72
C ARG A 244 -40.64 -2.47 30.85
N GLY A 245 -40.55 -3.78 31.00
CA GLY A 245 -39.62 -4.61 30.23
C GLY A 245 -39.81 -4.46 28.72
N SER A 246 -41.05 -4.52 28.24
CA SER A 246 -41.39 -4.34 26.83
C SER A 246 -41.01 -2.94 26.30
N LEU A 247 -41.39 -1.88 27.02
CA LEU A 247 -41.13 -0.49 26.61
C LEU A 247 -39.62 -0.18 26.56
N PHE A 248 -38.84 -0.58 27.56
CA PHE A 248 -37.38 -0.36 27.57
C PHE A 248 -36.66 -1.19 26.50
N THR A 249 -37.14 -2.41 26.19
CA THR A 249 -36.62 -3.21 25.06
C THR A 249 -36.92 -2.53 23.73
N ALA A 250 -38.12 -1.99 23.53
CA ALA A 250 -38.48 -1.23 22.33
C ALA A 250 -37.60 0.02 22.17
N ILE A 251 -37.41 0.78 23.24
CA ILE A 251 -36.49 1.95 23.28
C ILE A 251 -35.09 1.53 22.83
N SER A 252 -34.56 0.40 23.31
CA SER A 252 -33.24 -0.12 22.91
C SER A 252 -33.14 -0.39 21.40
N GLY A 253 -34.22 -0.91 20.78
CA GLY A 253 -34.28 -1.14 19.34
C GLY A 253 -34.22 0.16 18.53
N TYR A 254 -34.97 1.18 18.94
CA TYR A 254 -34.94 2.49 18.28
C TYR A 254 -33.59 3.20 18.43
N LEU A 255 -32.97 3.13 19.62
CA LEU A 255 -31.63 3.65 19.84
C LEU A 255 -30.60 2.97 18.93
N SER A 256 -30.70 1.64 18.80
CA SER A 256 -29.81 0.88 17.93
C SER A 256 -29.83 1.38 16.49
N ARG A 257 -31.05 1.55 15.95
CA ARG A 257 -31.24 2.12 14.60
C ARG A 257 -30.65 3.52 14.48
N ASP A 258 -30.97 4.42 15.40
CA ASP A 258 -30.60 5.84 15.27
C ASP A 258 -29.08 6.05 15.41
N ILE A 259 -28.43 5.41 16.40
CA ILE A 259 -26.98 5.49 16.60
C ILE A 259 -26.23 4.88 15.40
N ARG A 260 -26.63 3.69 14.93
CA ARG A 260 -25.99 3.05 13.78
C ARG A 260 -26.18 3.84 12.49
N ARG A 261 -27.38 4.39 12.27
CA ARG A 261 -27.67 5.27 11.12
C ARG A 261 -26.77 6.49 11.13
N ASP A 262 -26.70 7.20 12.26
CA ASP A 262 -25.98 8.46 12.34
C ASP A 262 -24.45 8.24 12.29
N LEU A 263 -23.95 7.17 12.91
CA LEU A 263 -22.56 6.75 12.76
C LEU A 263 -22.24 6.40 11.29
N PHE A 264 -23.05 5.56 10.64
CA PHE A 264 -22.83 5.18 9.24
C PHE A 264 -22.86 6.40 8.32
N ARG A 265 -23.81 7.33 8.53
CA ARG A 265 -23.88 8.61 7.81
C ARG A 265 -22.64 9.47 7.99
N SER A 266 -22.03 9.46 9.18
CA SER A 266 -20.76 10.17 9.41
C SER A 266 -19.62 9.49 8.67
N LEU A 267 -19.54 8.15 8.72
CA LEU A 267 -18.48 7.37 8.08
C LEU A 267 -18.46 7.61 6.55
N VAL A 268 -19.59 7.44 5.86
CA VAL A 268 -19.65 7.62 4.39
C VAL A 268 -19.40 9.06 3.90
N LYS A 269 -19.27 10.03 4.81
CA LYS A 269 -18.95 11.43 4.51
C LYS A 269 -17.50 11.81 4.85
N GLN A 270 -16.71 10.87 5.37
CA GLN A 270 -15.30 11.13 5.65
C GLN A 270 -14.50 11.25 4.35
N ASP A 271 -13.41 12.02 4.40
CA ASP A 271 -12.45 12.13 3.31
C ASP A 271 -11.69 10.82 3.05
N ILE A 272 -11.12 10.64 1.86
CA ILE A 272 -10.39 9.41 1.51
C ILE A 272 -9.13 9.24 2.36
N ALA A 273 -8.48 10.34 2.77
CA ALA A 273 -7.31 10.28 3.64
C ALA A 273 -7.63 9.64 5.01
N PHE A 274 -8.86 9.75 5.51
CA PHE A 274 -9.30 9.00 6.69
C PHE A 274 -9.27 7.49 6.45
N TYR A 275 -9.72 7.02 5.28
CA TYR A 275 -9.77 5.61 4.93
C TYR A 275 -8.40 5.02 4.62
N ASP A 276 -7.49 5.80 4.05
CA ASP A 276 -6.09 5.40 3.86
C ASP A 276 -5.37 5.10 5.18
N ASN A 277 -5.74 5.82 6.24
CA ASN A 277 -5.13 5.69 7.57
C ASN A 277 -5.93 4.79 8.53
N THR A 278 -7.14 4.36 8.16
CA THR A 278 -8.03 3.60 9.06
C THR A 278 -8.42 2.27 8.45
N LYS A 279 -8.12 1.18 9.15
CA LYS A 279 -8.48 -0.16 8.70
C LYS A 279 -10.00 -0.34 8.65
N THR A 280 -10.53 -0.82 7.53
CA THR A 280 -11.97 -1.07 7.35
C THR A 280 -12.53 -2.03 8.39
N GLY A 281 -11.76 -3.05 8.81
CA GLY A 281 -12.14 -3.98 9.87
C GLY A 281 -12.41 -3.29 11.21
N ASP A 282 -11.63 -2.25 11.55
CA ASP A 282 -11.87 -1.46 12.75
C ASP A 282 -13.19 -0.70 12.64
N LEU A 283 -13.49 -0.09 11.49
CA LEU A 283 -14.74 0.64 11.26
C LEU A 283 -15.97 -0.27 11.38
N ILE A 284 -15.90 -1.49 10.84
CA ILE A 284 -16.97 -2.50 10.97
C ILE A 284 -17.15 -2.90 12.44
N SER A 285 -16.04 -3.12 13.15
CA SER A 285 -16.06 -3.42 14.59
C SER A 285 -16.67 -2.27 15.40
N ARG A 286 -16.34 -1.00 15.08
CA ARG A 286 -16.97 0.18 15.70
C ARG A 286 -18.47 0.21 15.42
N LEU A 287 -18.89 -0.02 14.18
CA LEU A 287 -20.29 0.03 13.77
C LEU A 287 -21.11 -1.11 14.39
N SER A 288 -20.53 -2.28 14.61
CA SER A 288 -21.24 -3.45 15.14
C SER A 288 -21.07 -3.62 16.65
N SER A 289 -19.86 -3.92 17.11
CA SER A 289 -19.55 -4.30 18.50
C SER A 289 -19.60 -3.10 19.44
N ASP A 290 -18.88 -2.02 19.13
CA ASP A 290 -18.84 -0.87 20.04
C ASP A 290 -20.21 -0.19 20.13
N THR A 291 -20.95 -0.04 19.02
CA THR A 291 -22.33 0.48 19.11
C THR A 291 -23.22 -0.44 19.96
N ALA A 292 -23.10 -1.76 19.81
CA ALA A 292 -23.87 -2.71 20.62
C ALA A 292 -23.57 -2.53 22.12
N THR A 293 -22.30 -2.34 22.51
CA THR A 293 -21.92 -2.03 23.88
C THR A 293 -22.52 -0.70 24.37
N VAL A 294 -22.52 0.35 23.53
CA VAL A 294 -23.16 1.64 23.88
C VAL A 294 -24.65 1.47 24.10
N ILE A 295 -25.34 0.77 23.19
CA ILE A 295 -26.79 0.57 23.23
C ILE A 295 -27.17 -0.28 24.44
N SER A 296 -26.50 -1.42 24.65
CA SER A 296 -26.82 -2.37 25.73
C SER A 296 -26.62 -1.73 27.09
N SER A 297 -25.50 -1.01 27.26
CA SER A 297 -25.21 -0.30 28.50
C SER A 297 -26.24 0.79 28.74
N MET A 298 -26.60 1.55 27.71
CA MET A 298 -27.52 2.66 27.89
C MET A 298 -28.95 2.23 28.23
N SER A 299 -29.53 1.26 27.49
CA SER A 299 -30.91 0.82 27.71
C SER A 299 -31.06 -0.02 28.98
N THR A 300 -30.09 -0.90 29.26
CA THR A 300 -30.08 -1.74 30.46
C THR A 300 -29.79 -0.91 31.70
N ASN A 301 -28.84 0.02 31.63
CA ASN A 301 -28.42 0.75 32.83
C ASN A 301 -29.46 1.79 33.25
N ILE A 302 -30.12 2.50 32.32
CA ILE A 302 -31.21 3.42 32.68
C ILE A 302 -32.33 2.66 33.40
N ASN A 303 -32.72 1.49 32.89
CA ASN A 303 -33.77 0.67 33.48
C ASN A 303 -33.37 0.05 34.83
N VAL A 304 -32.19 -0.58 34.91
CA VAL A 304 -31.72 -1.30 36.11
C VAL A 304 -31.30 -0.33 37.21
N CYS A 305 -30.48 0.69 36.91
CA CYS A 305 -30.04 1.65 37.92
C CYS A 305 -31.20 2.49 38.47
N SER A 306 -32.13 2.98 37.62
CA SER A 306 -33.23 3.82 38.11
C SER A 306 -34.19 3.06 39.04
N ARG A 307 -34.54 1.83 38.65
CA ARG A 307 -35.47 0.99 39.41
C ARG A 307 -34.86 0.53 40.73
N ASN A 308 -33.63 0.01 40.70
CA ASN A 308 -32.94 -0.39 41.91
C ASN A 308 -32.62 0.82 42.80
N GLY A 309 -32.34 2.01 42.23
CA GLY A 309 -32.20 3.24 43.01
C GLY A 309 -33.47 3.59 43.80
N ILE A 310 -34.64 3.54 43.16
CA ILE A 310 -35.93 3.75 43.86
C ILE A 310 -36.16 2.67 44.94
N MET A 311 -35.85 1.41 44.63
CA MET A 311 -36.02 0.30 45.58
C MET A 311 -35.05 0.40 46.77
N ILE A 312 -33.80 0.79 46.55
CA ILE A 312 -32.79 1.04 47.60
C ILE A 312 -33.29 2.13 48.54
N ILE A 313 -33.71 3.27 47.99
CA ILE A 313 -34.23 4.40 48.78
C ILE A 313 -35.48 3.96 49.55
N GLY A 314 -36.42 3.29 48.87
CA GLY A 314 -37.65 2.77 49.48
C GLY A 314 -37.37 1.79 50.63
N SER A 315 -36.48 0.82 50.42
CA SER A 315 -36.06 -0.13 51.46
C SER A 315 -35.40 0.56 52.63
N ILE A 316 -34.48 1.52 52.42
CA ILE A 316 -33.85 2.28 53.51
C ILE A 316 -34.91 3.03 54.33
N VAL A 317 -35.84 3.71 53.67
CA VAL A 317 -36.91 4.47 54.35
C VAL A 317 -37.76 3.55 55.23
N VAL A 318 -38.17 2.38 54.71
CA VAL A 318 -38.96 1.42 55.49
C VAL A 318 -38.13 0.79 56.62
N MET A 319 -36.88 0.40 56.35
CA MET A 319 -35.97 -0.15 57.36
C MET A 319 -35.72 0.83 58.53
N LEU A 320 -35.50 2.12 58.23
CA LEU A 320 -35.37 3.17 59.24
C LEU A 320 -36.65 3.31 60.08
N GLY A 321 -37.82 3.20 59.44
CA GLY A 321 -39.12 3.23 60.10
C GLY A 321 -39.38 2.04 61.02
N ILE A 322 -38.87 0.85 60.68
CA ILE A 322 -38.97 -0.36 61.52
C ILE A 322 -37.99 -0.27 62.70
N SER A 323 -36.71 -0.05 62.40
CA SER A 323 -35.67 0.12 63.40
C SER A 323 -34.48 0.86 62.81
N TRP A 324 -34.31 2.12 63.20
CA TRP A 324 -33.15 2.91 62.83
C TRP A 324 -31.84 2.29 63.37
N ARG A 325 -31.89 1.64 64.55
CA ARG A 325 -30.73 0.96 65.16
C ARG A 325 -30.25 -0.21 64.32
N LEU A 326 -31.15 -1.14 63.94
CA LEU A 326 -30.78 -2.25 63.05
C LEU A 326 -30.34 -1.77 61.66
N THR A 327 -30.95 -0.69 61.15
CA THR A 327 -30.58 -0.11 59.85
C THR A 327 -29.13 0.38 59.87
N ILE A 328 -28.74 1.10 60.92
CA ILE A 328 -27.35 1.56 61.09
C ILE A 328 -26.39 0.37 61.28
N THR A 329 -26.80 -0.70 61.96
CA THR A 329 -26.01 -1.94 62.08
C THR A 329 -25.68 -2.54 60.72
N CYS A 330 -26.60 -2.54 59.75
CA CYS A 330 -26.34 -2.99 58.38
C CYS A 330 -25.23 -2.18 57.67
N PHE A 331 -25.07 -0.91 58.03
CA PHE A 331 -24.05 -0.05 57.42
C PHE A 331 -22.66 -0.23 58.04
N VAL A 332 -22.49 -0.93 59.17
CA VAL A 332 -21.19 -1.18 59.82
C VAL A 332 -20.19 -1.83 58.86
N THR A 333 -20.63 -2.83 58.10
CA THR A 333 -19.78 -3.59 57.18
C THR A 333 -19.71 -2.97 55.77
N ALA A 334 -20.53 -1.95 55.47
CA ALA A 334 -20.68 -1.42 54.12
C ALA A 334 -19.39 -0.81 53.53
N PRO A 335 -18.58 -0.03 54.27
CA PRO A 335 -17.31 0.47 53.73
C PRO A 335 -16.26 -0.63 53.52
N ALA A 336 -16.24 -1.66 54.37
CA ALA A 336 -15.35 -2.80 54.20
C ALA A 336 -15.68 -3.55 52.91
N PHE A 337 -16.97 -3.80 52.69
CA PHE A 337 -17.49 -4.39 51.46
C PHE A 337 -17.08 -3.54 50.24
N ALA A 338 -17.35 -2.23 50.26
CA ALA A 338 -17.03 -1.32 49.15
C ALA A 338 -15.53 -1.29 48.79
N VAL A 339 -14.64 -1.29 49.79
CA VAL A 339 -13.18 -1.27 49.57
C VAL A 339 -12.70 -2.58 48.96
N ILE A 340 -13.18 -3.71 49.45
CA ILE A 340 -12.82 -5.03 48.94
C ILE A 340 -13.32 -5.20 47.51
N THR A 341 -14.61 -4.92 47.26
CA THR A 341 -15.19 -5.00 45.91
C THR A 341 -14.43 -4.11 44.94
N LYS A 342 -14.04 -2.90 45.33
CA LYS A 342 -13.22 -2.01 44.49
C LYS A 342 -11.86 -2.63 44.16
N TYR A 343 -11.16 -3.17 45.15
CA TYR A 343 -9.85 -3.77 44.93
C TYR A 343 -9.93 -4.98 43.98
N PHE A 344 -10.95 -5.82 44.14
CA PHE A 344 -11.21 -6.94 43.24
C PHE A 344 -11.61 -6.48 41.84
N ALA A 345 -12.45 -5.45 41.71
CA ALA A 345 -12.81 -4.86 40.42
C ALA A 345 -11.56 -4.36 39.67
N ASP A 346 -10.71 -3.56 40.31
CA ASP A 346 -9.47 -3.06 39.71
C ASP A 346 -8.50 -4.19 39.28
N TYR A 347 -8.47 -5.29 40.04
CA TYR A 347 -7.64 -6.46 39.72
C TYR A 347 -8.23 -7.29 38.55
N LEU A 348 -9.54 -7.52 38.58
CA LEU A 348 -10.27 -8.24 37.52
C LEU A 348 -10.24 -7.48 36.19
N ASP A 349 -10.34 -6.14 36.23
CA ASP A 349 -10.23 -5.29 35.04
C ASP A 349 -8.86 -5.41 34.37
N LYS A 350 -7.78 -5.32 35.14
CA LYS A 350 -6.41 -5.53 34.62
C LYS A 350 -6.20 -6.91 34.03
N LEU A 351 -6.82 -7.92 34.64
CA LEU A 351 -6.73 -9.28 34.14
C LEU A 351 -7.55 -9.45 32.86
N ALA A 352 -8.72 -8.82 32.78
CA ALA A 352 -9.55 -8.79 31.59
C ALA A 352 -8.84 -8.09 30.42
N GLU A 353 -8.15 -6.98 30.67
CA GLU A 353 -7.30 -6.29 29.68
C GLU A 353 -6.22 -7.24 29.13
N LYS A 354 -5.45 -7.90 30.01
CA LYS A 354 -4.43 -8.88 29.60
C LYS A 354 -5.01 -10.07 28.84
N THR A 355 -6.19 -10.55 29.23
CA THR A 355 -6.88 -11.63 28.52
C THR A 355 -7.31 -11.17 27.13
N GLN A 356 -7.83 -9.95 26.99
CA GLN A 356 -8.22 -9.38 25.70
C GLN A 356 -7.01 -9.19 24.77
N ASP A 357 -5.89 -8.72 25.30
CA ASP A 357 -4.63 -8.59 24.55
C ASP A 357 -4.13 -9.96 24.06
N ALA A 358 -4.10 -10.96 24.95
CA ALA A 358 -3.70 -12.32 24.59
C ALA A 358 -4.62 -12.91 23.52
N LEU A 359 -5.94 -12.71 23.64
CA LEU A 359 -6.92 -13.14 22.64
C LEU A 359 -6.73 -12.41 21.31
N SER A 360 -6.41 -11.11 21.33
CA SER A 360 -6.12 -10.35 20.11
C SER A 360 -4.88 -10.89 19.39
N ASP A 361 -3.83 -11.25 20.12
CA ASP A 361 -2.63 -11.85 19.55
C ASP A 361 -2.93 -13.23 18.93
N THR A 362 -3.75 -14.04 19.60
CA THR A 362 -4.21 -15.34 19.06
C THR A 362 -5.06 -15.16 17.80
N ASN A 363 -5.98 -14.18 17.78
CA ASN A 363 -6.81 -13.88 16.61
C ASN A 363 -5.98 -13.43 15.40
N LYS A 364 -4.92 -12.63 15.60
CA LYS A 364 -4.01 -12.26 14.51
C LYS A 364 -3.37 -13.48 13.86
N LYS A 365 -2.97 -14.47 14.68
CA LYS A 365 -2.40 -15.73 14.17
C LYS A 365 -3.43 -16.55 13.40
N ALA A 366 -4.68 -16.59 13.87
CA ALA A 366 -5.77 -17.23 13.13
C ALA A 366 -6.03 -16.54 11.78
N GLU A 367 -6.07 -15.20 11.78
CA GLU A 367 -6.27 -14.39 10.57
C GLU A 367 -5.16 -14.64 9.55
N GLU A 368 -3.90 -14.67 9.98
CA GLU A 368 -2.74 -14.99 9.14
C GLU A 368 -2.91 -16.39 8.49
N VAL A 369 -3.12 -17.43 9.29
CA VAL A 369 -3.27 -18.82 8.82
C VAL A 369 -4.46 -18.96 7.86
N LEU A 370 -5.62 -18.40 8.20
CA LEU A 370 -6.83 -18.50 7.38
C LEU A 370 -6.70 -17.68 6.08
N SER A 371 -6.07 -16.51 6.12
CA SER A 371 -5.79 -15.71 4.92
C SER A 371 -4.83 -16.42 3.96
N GLN A 372 -3.93 -17.25 4.49
CA GLN A 372 -2.94 -18.03 3.75
C GLN A 372 -3.32 -19.52 3.62
N MET A 373 -4.61 -19.86 3.74
CA MET A 373 -5.05 -21.26 3.79
C MET A 373 -4.64 -22.10 2.56
N ARG A 374 -4.50 -21.47 1.39
CA ARG A 374 -3.98 -22.14 0.18
C ARG A 374 -2.53 -22.58 0.36
N THR A 375 -1.71 -21.75 0.99
CA THR A 375 -0.30 -22.04 1.32
C THR A 375 -0.23 -23.15 2.38
N VAL A 376 -1.00 -23.04 3.45
CA VAL A 376 -1.03 -24.07 4.51
C VAL A 376 -1.40 -25.43 3.92
N ARG A 377 -2.41 -25.47 3.03
CA ARG A 377 -2.83 -26.68 2.29
C ARG A 377 -1.77 -27.16 1.29
N SER A 378 -1.11 -26.26 0.56
CA SER A 378 -0.08 -26.66 -0.42
C SER A 378 1.14 -27.29 0.25
N PHE A 379 1.41 -26.94 1.50
CA PHE A 379 2.49 -27.52 2.30
C PHE A 379 2.02 -28.60 3.29
N ALA A 380 0.74 -28.99 3.27
CA ALA A 380 0.14 -29.97 4.18
C ALA A 380 0.46 -29.72 5.67
N ASN A 381 0.49 -28.45 6.08
CA ASN A 381 0.91 -28.01 7.42
C ASN A 381 -0.28 -27.71 8.37
N GLU A 382 -1.49 -28.19 8.06
CA GLU A 382 -2.72 -27.87 8.80
C GLU A 382 -2.61 -28.26 10.29
N GLU A 383 -2.02 -29.42 10.59
CA GLU A 383 -1.89 -29.93 11.95
C GLU A 383 -0.91 -29.09 12.77
N THR A 384 0.23 -28.73 12.19
CA THR A 384 1.23 -27.85 12.85
C THR A 384 0.62 -26.49 13.16
N GLU A 385 -0.14 -25.90 12.22
CA GLU A 385 -0.80 -24.62 12.47
C GLU A 385 -1.91 -24.70 13.51
N ALA A 386 -2.63 -25.84 13.57
CA ALA A 386 -3.61 -26.10 14.63
C ALA A 386 -2.94 -26.15 16.02
N VAL A 387 -1.82 -26.88 16.15
CA VAL A 387 -1.03 -26.95 17.40
C VAL A 387 -0.47 -25.57 17.77
N ASN A 388 0.08 -24.85 16.79
CA ASN A 388 0.59 -23.50 16.97
C ASN A 388 -0.47 -22.50 17.47
N TYR A 389 -1.71 -22.67 17.04
CA TYR A 389 -2.85 -21.89 17.51
C TYR A 389 -3.28 -22.32 18.92
N GLU A 390 -3.31 -23.63 19.19
CA GLU A 390 -3.58 -24.18 20.52
C GLU A 390 -2.56 -23.68 21.57
N THR A 391 -1.26 -23.71 21.27
CA THR A 391 -0.21 -23.18 22.14
C THR A 391 -0.40 -21.68 22.40
N ALA A 392 -0.84 -20.92 21.39
CA ALA A 392 -1.14 -19.49 21.57
C ALA A 392 -2.36 -19.27 22.50
N LEU A 393 -3.33 -20.18 22.49
CA LEU A 393 -4.50 -20.13 23.39
C LEU A 393 -4.15 -20.45 24.85
N GLU A 394 -3.08 -21.20 25.13
CA GLU A 394 -2.70 -21.55 26.51
C GLU A 394 -2.51 -20.33 27.42
N LYS A 395 -1.97 -19.24 26.86
CA LYS A 395 -1.83 -17.97 27.59
C LYS A 395 -3.20 -17.42 28.02
N THR A 396 -4.20 -17.49 27.14
CA THR A 396 -5.58 -17.09 27.43
C THR A 396 -6.20 -18.00 28.49
N VAL A 397 -5.98 -19.31 28.41
CA VAL A 397 -6.43 -20.28 29.43
C VAL A 397 -5.80 -19.98 30.79
N HIS A 398 -4.49 -19.74 30.86
CA HIS A 398 -3.79 -19.41 32.10
C HIS A 398 -4.32 -18.12 32.75
N LEU A 399 -4.57 -17.08 31.96
CA LEU A 399 -5.15 -15.82 32.44
C LEU A 399 -6.60 -16.01 32.91
N ASN A 400 -7.40 -16.80 32.19
CA ASN A 400 -8.75 -17.15 32.60
C ASN A 400 -8.79 -17.97 33.89
N ASN A 401 -7.84 -18.88 34.11
CA ASN A 401 -7.72 -19.62 35.37
C ASN A 401 -7.39 -18.69 36.55
N LYS A 402 -6.50 -17.70 36.34
CA LYS A 402 -6.27 -16.63 37.34
C LYS A 402 -7.54 -15.82 37.61
N LYS A 403 -8.36 -15.58 36.57
CA LYS A 403 -9.62 -14.84 36.69
C LYS A 403 -10.66 -15.64 37.46
N ALA A 404 -10.75 -16.94 37.19
CA ALA A 404 -11.62 -17.88 37.91
C ALA A 404 -11.25 -17.95 39.39
N PHE A 405 -9.96 -18.04 39.73
CA PHE A 405 -9.51 -18.03 41.13
C PHE A 405 -9.81 -16.68 41.82
N ALA A 406 -9.58 -15.56 41.14
CA ALA A 406 -9.93 -14.24 41.67
C ALA A 406 -11.44 -14.09 41.90
N TYR A 407 -12.25 -14.63 40.99
CA TYR A 407 -13.70 -14.66 41.12
C TYR A 407 -14.16 -15.53 42.30
N LEU A 408 -13.58 -16.72 42.49
CA LEU A 408 -13.83 -17.59 43.64
C LEU A 408 -13.61 -16.83 44.96
N LEU A 409 -12.44 -16.17 45.09
CA LEU A 409 -12.10 -15.43 46.30
C LEU A 409 -13.02 -14.22 46.52
N ASN A 410 -13.38 -13.50 45.45
CA ASN A 410 -14.35 -12.41 45.54
C ASN A 410 -15.70 -12.91 46.06
N LEU A 411 -16.23 -14.00 45.49
CA LEU A 411 -17.51 -14.57 45.86
C LEU A 411 -17.53 -15.03 47.33
N TRP A 412 -16.50 -15.73 47.78
CA TRP A 412 -16.37 -16.14 49.19
C TRP A 412 -16.37 -14.96 50.15
N ILE A 413 -15.65 -13.88 49.81
CA ILE A 413 -15.60 -12.70 50.67
C ILE A 413 -16.93 -11.95 50.65
N THR A 414 -17.54 -11.74 49.48
CA THR A 414 -18.80 -10.97 49.38
C THR A 414 -19.97 -11.72 50.01
N GLU A 415 -20.16 -13.01 49.72
CA GLU A 415 -21.21 -13.84 50.32
C GLU A 415 -20.97 -14.04 51.82
N GLY A 416 -19.70 -14.27 52.21
CA GLY A 416 -19.31 -14.39 53.61
C GLY A 416 -19.62 -13.12 54.41
N MET A 417 -19.35 -11.94 53.85
CA MET A 417 -19.70 -10.66 54.47
C MET A 417 -21.21 -10.43 54.55
N GLN A 418 -21.97 -10.82 53.52
CA GLN A 418 -23.43 -10.71 53.53
C GLN A 418 -24.05 -11.61 54.60
N HIS A 419 -23.62 -12.87 54.71
CA HIS A 419 -24.05 -13.78 55.77
C HIS A 419 -23.56 -13.36 57.16
N GLY A 420 -22.36 -12.80 57.27
CA GLY A 420 -21.86 -12.22 58.52
C GLY A 420 -22.72 -11.05 59.00
N ALA A 421 -23.06 -10.11 58.10
CA ALA A 421 -23.96 -9.01 58.41
C ALA A 421 -25.36 -9.50 58.82
N LEU A 422 -25.85 -10.56 58.18
CA LEU A 422 -27.08 -11.22 58.59
C LEU A 422 -27.00 -11.76 60.02
N ILE A 423 -25.94 -12.50 60.37
CA ILE A 423 -25.76 -13.05 61.73
C ILE A 423 -25.75 -11.92 62.77
N VAL A 424 -25.06 -10.81 62.49
CA VAL A 424 -24.99 -9.65 63.40
C VAL A 424 -26.38 -9.01 63.58
N VAL A 425 -27.15 -8.83 62.51
CA VAL A 425 -28.51 -8.29 62.59
C VAL A 425 -29.45 -9.24 63.34
N LEU A 426 -29.34 -10.55 63.15
CA LEU A 426 -30.14 -11.53 63.89
C LEU A 426 -29.78 -11.57 65.38
N LEU A 427 -28.50 -11.48 65.74
CA LEU A 427 -28.05 -11.43 67.13
C LEU A 427 -28.56 -10.18 67.84
N TYR A 428 -28.35 -9.00 67.24
CA TYR A 428 -28.75 -7.74 67.84
C TYR A 428 -30.28 -7.53 67.78
N GLY A 429 -30.93 -7.90 66.67
CA GLY A 429 -32.38 -7.86 66.54
C GLY A 429 -33.08 -8.85 67.47
N GLY A 430 -32.54 -10.04 67.66
CA GLY A 430 -33.01 -11.00 68.66
C GLY A 430 -32.92 -10.45 70.07
N TYR A 431 -31.83 -9.75 70.41
CA TYR A 431 -31.71 -9.01 71.67
C TYR A 431 -32.81 -7.93 71.81
N LEU A 432 -33.07 -7.12 70.78
CA LEU A 432 -34.12 -6.10 70.80
C LEU A 432 -35.54 -6.69 70.93
N VAL A 433 -35.77 -7.91 70.42
CA VAL A 433 -37.03 -8.65 70.65
C VAL A 433 -37.14 -9.12 72.10
N ILE A 434 -36.07 -9.67 72.67
CA ILE A 434 -36.02 -10.11 74.07
C ILE A 434 -36.27 -8.93 75.03
N ASP A 435 -35.69 -7.77 74.70
CA ASP A 435 -35.85 -6.52 75.45
C ASP A 435 -37.18 -5.78 75.16
N LYS A 436 -38.10 -6.40 74.40
CA LYS A 436 -39.43 -5.89 74.04
C LYS A 436 -39.43 -4.55 73.31
N GLN A 437 -38.32 -4.19 72.67
CA GLN A 437 -38.20 -2.97 71.87
C GLN A 437 -38.68 -3.16 70.42
N MET A 438 -38.85 -4.40 69.98
CA MET A 438 -39.47 -4.77 68.70
C MET A 438 -40.17 -6.13 68.78
N SER A 439 -41.14 -6.40 67.90
CA SER A 439 -41.79 -7.71 67.80
C SER A 439 -41.02 -8.68 66.89
N ALA A 440 -41.24 -9.98 67.07
CA ALA A 440 -40.65 -11.00 66.19
C ALA A 440 -41.06 -10.80 64.72
N GLY A 441 -42.30 -10.36 64.46
CA GLY A 441 -42.77 -10.02 63.11
C GLY A 441 -42.02 -8.83 62.51
N GLN A 442 -41.74 -7.78 63.29
CA GLN A 442 -40.92 -6.64 62.85
C GLN A 442 -39.49 -7.06 62.51
N LEU A 443 -38.89 -7.97 63.30
CA LEU A 443 -37.56 -8.51 63.02
C LEU A 443 -37.52 -9.31 61.72
N VAL A 444 -38.53 -10.18 61.47
CA VAL A 444 -38.62 -10.92 60.19
C VAL A 444 -38.83 -9.97 59.01
N THR A 445 -39.67 -8.95 59.17
CA THR A 445 -39.88 -7.92 58.15
C THR A 445 -38.57 -7.20 57.82
N PHE A 446 -37.83 -6.80 58.85
CA PHE A 446 -36.53 -6.15 58.72
C PHE A 446 -35.52 -7.04 57.98
N PHE A 447 -35.47 -8.32 58.33
CA PHE A 447 -34.62 -9.31 57.68
C PHE A 447 -34.93 -9.45 56.18
N LEU A 448 -36.20 -9.54 55.79
CA LEU A 448 -36.61 -9.60 54.38
C LEU A 448 -36.20 -8.33 53.62
N TYR A 449 -36.35 -7.16 54.25
CA TYR A 449 -35.87 -5.90 53.68
C TYR A 449 -34.35 -5.85 53.55
N GLN A 450 -33.59 -6.36 54.52
CA GLN A 450 -32.13 -6.44 54.46
C GLN A 450 -31.66 -7.31 53.28
N MET A 451 -32.27 -8.48 53.08
CA MET A 451 -31.94 -9.36 51.96
C MET A 451 -32.22 -8.69 50.61
N ASN A 452 -33.41 -8.11 50.45
CA ASN A 452 -33.78 -7.40 49.23
C ASN A 452 -32.90 -6.16 49.00
N PHE A 453 -32.57 -5.43 50.06
CA PHE A 453 -31.65 -4.28 49.98
C PHE A 453 -30.28 -4.70 49.43
N ALA A 454 -29.70 -5.78 49.95
CA ALA A 454 -28.43 -6.32 49.45
C ALA A 454 -28.52 -6.70 47.96
N GLU A 455 -29.62 -7.35 47.55
CA GLU A 455 -29.88 -7.69 46.14
C GLU A 455 -29.99 -6.43 45.25
N TYR A 456 -30.71 -5.40 45.70
CA TYR A 456 -30.86 -4.16 44.93
C TYR A 456 -29.54 -3.40 44.81
N VAL A 457 -28.73 -3.36 45.88
CA VAL A 457 -27.36 -2.79 45.86
C VAL A 457 -26.46 -3.57 44.91
N TYR A 458 -26.54 -4.90 44.90
CA TYR A 458 -25.79 -5.74 43.97
C TYR A 458 -26.12 -5.40 42.51
N TRP A 459 -27.40 -5.40 42.13
CA TRP A 459 -27.80 -5.06 40.76
C TRP A 459 -27.48 -3.61 40.38
N PHE A 460 -27.51 -2.69 41.34
CA PHE A 460 -27.06 -1.32 41.13
C PHE A 460 -25.55 -1.25 40.86
N ASN A 461 -24.74 -2.02 41.60
CA ASN A 461 -23.29 -2.11 41.42
C ASN A 461 -22.90 -2.72 40.07
N VAL A 462 -23.59 -3.79 39.64
CA VAL A 462 -23.41 -4.40 38.31
C VAL A 462 -23.67 -3.35 37.22
N CYS A 463 -24.81 -2.67 37.28
CA CYS A 463 -25.18 -1.59 36.36
C CYS A 463 -24.14 -0.44 36.32
N PHE A 464 -23.61 -0.06 37.47
CA PHE A 464 -22.57 0.97 37.58
C PHE A 464 -21.27 0.54 36.89
N THR A 465 -20.86 -0.72 37.10
CA THR A 465 -19.66 -1.30 36.50
C THR A 465 -19.79 -1.40 34.98
N ASP A 466 -20.93 -1.89 34.47
CA ASP A 466 -21.23 -1.95 33.03
C ASP A 466 -21.22 -0.55 32.39
N THR A 467 -21.74 0.45 33.10
CA THR A 467 -21.67 1.86 32.66
C THR A 467 -20.22 2.33 32.56
N MET A 468 -19.38 2.03 33.55
CA MET A 468 -17.97 2.44 33.52
C MET A 468 -17.20 1.76 32.38
N ALA A 469 -17.44 0.46 32.14
CA ALA A 469 -16.81 -0.30 31.07
C ALA A 469 -17.18 0.23 29.67
N SER A 470 -18.40 0.71 29.48
CA SER A 470 -18.90 1.17 28.18
C SER A 470 -18.51 2.61 27.80
N ILE A 471 -17.94 3.39 28.72
CA ILE A 471 -17.45 4.75 28.41
C ILE A 471 -16.39 4.73 27.31
N GLY A 472 -15.53 3.69 27.28
CA GLY A 472 -14.49 3.53 26.27
C GLY A 472 -15.07 3.37 24.86
N ALA A 473 -15.99 2.42 24.68
CA ALA A 473 -16.70 2.20 23.42
C ALA A 473 -17.50 3.45 23.00
N SER A 474 -18.19 4.08 23.96
CA SER A 474 -18.95 5.31 23.74
C SER A 474 -18.07 6.44 23.21
N ARG A 475 -16.86 6.64 23.75
CA ARG A 475 -15.92 7.65 23.25
C ARG A 475 -15.53 7.41 21.79
N LYS A 476 -15.21 6.16 21.44
CA LYS A 476 -14.78 5.81 20.08
C LYS A 476 -15.91 6.02 19.06
N VAL A 477 -17.11 5.55 19.38
CA VAL A 477 -18.31 5.77 18.56
C VAL A 477 -18.60 7.26 18.39
N MET A 478 -18.58 8.03 19.48
CA MET A 478 -18.86 9.48 19.42
C MET A 478 -17.78 10.25 18.67
N LYS A 479 -16.50 9.88 18.83
CA LYS A 479 -15.39 10.50 18.09
C LYS A 479 -15.60 10.36 16.58
N LEU A 480 -15.99 9.19 16.09
CA LEU A 480 -16.27 8.96 14.67
C LEU A 480 -17.59 9.59 14.21
N MET A 481 -18.63 9.52 15.03
CA MET A 481 -19.95 10.08 14.70
C MET A 481 -19.92 11.60 14.54
N PHE A 482 -19.09 12.30 15.32
CA PHE A 482 -18.95 13.76 15.27
C PHE A 482 -17.66 14.24 14.59
N ARG A 483 -16.86 13.33 14.03
CA ARG A 483 -15.70 13.68 13.23
C ARG A 483 -16.15 14.44 11.99
N LYS A 484 -15.62 15.64 11.80
CA LYS A 484 -15.76 16.39 10.56
C LYS A 484 -14.63 15.98 9.61
N PRO A 485 -14.90 15.79 8.32
CA PRO A 485 -13.85 15.54 7.33
C PRO A 485 -12.91 16.74 7.26
N ALA A 486 -11.66 16.52 6.86
CA ALA A 486 -10.63 17.57 6.79
C ALA A 486 -11.04 18.72 5.85
N PHE A 487 -11.71 18.37 4.76
CA PHE A 487 -12.35 19.32 3.84
C PHE A 487 -13.76 18.85 3.51
N ASN A 488 -14.66 19.79 3.26
CA ASN A 488 -16.05 19.47 2.93
C ASN A 488 -16.18 19.22 1.41
N GLN A 489 -16.20 17.94 1.02
CA GLN A 489 -16.37 17.52 -0.38
C GLN A 489 -17.65 18.07 -1.02
N THR A 490 -18.69 18.37 -0.24
CA THR A 490 -19.99 18.87 -0.74
C THR A 490 -20.18 20.37 -0.52
N ALA A 491 -19.10 21.16 -0.39
CA ALA A 491 -19.21 22.60 -0.13
C ALA A 491 -19.51 23.45 -1.38
N GLY A 492 -19.16 22.97 -2.57
CA GLY A 492 -19.43 23.69 -3.81
C GLY A 492 -20.90 23.58 -4.21
N GLU A 493 -21.41 24.61 -4.88
CA GLU A 493 -22.83 24.72 -5.29
C GLU A 493 -22.98 25.03 -6.79
N LEU A 494 -21.87 25.28 -7.51
CA LEU A 494 -21.92 25.68 -8.91
C LEU A 494 -22.20 24.49 -9.82
N MET A 495 -23.07 24.70 -10.81
CA MET A 495 -23.39 23.74 -11.87
C MET A 495 -23.30 24.41 -13.26
N PRO A 496 -22.15 24.99 -13.65
CA PRO A 496 -22.02 25.67 -14.94
C PRO A 496 -22.03 24.67 -16.10
N GLU A 497 -22.24 25.16 -17.32
CA GLU A 497 -22.09 24.32 -18.51
C GLU A 497 -20.63 23.88 -18.66
N VAL A 498 -20.40 22.57 -18.77
CA VAL A 498 -19.05 21.98 -18.84
C VAL A 498 -18.77 21.53 -20.26
N ASN A 499 -17.73 22.10 -20.84
CA ASN A 499 -17.17 21.78 -22.14
C ASN A 499 -16.05 20.74 -22.04
N GLY A 500 -15.32 20.68 -20.92
CA GLY A 500 -14.32 19.66 -20.62
C GLY A 500 -12.86 20.09 -20.80
N GLN A 501 -12.54 21.38 -20.80
CA GLN A 501 -11.14 21.84 -20.68
C GLN A 501 -10.66 21.74 -19.23
N ILE A 502 -9.46 21.20 -19.01
CA ILE A 502 -8.86 21.05 -17.67
C ILE A 502 -7.54 21.80 -17.63
N ASP A 503 -7.38 22.65 -16.63
CA ASP A 503 -6.14 23.39 -16.40
C ASP A 503 -5.61 23.09 -14.99
N ILE A 504 -4.41 22.51 -14.91
CA ILE A 504 -3.68 22.27 -13.67
C ILE A 504 -2.59 23.33 -13.59
N GLU A 505 -2.56 24.13 -12.52
CA GLU A 505 -1.63 25.26 -12.38
C GLU A 505 -0.82 25.15 -11.08
N GLY A 506 0.49 24.95 -11.20
CA GLY A 506 1.45 25.01 -10.08
C GLY A 506 1.20 24.02 -8.95
N VAL A 507 0.63 22.84 -9.25
CA VAL A 507 0.13 21.92 -8.24
C VAL A 507 1.25 21.20 -7.50
N HIS A 508 1.23 21.30 -6.18
CA HIS A 508 2.08 20.53 -5.26
C HIS A 508 1.20 19.61 -4.41
N PHE A 509 1.63 18.36 -4.22
CA PHE A 509 0.84 17.37 -3.50
C PHE A 509 1.69 16.33 -2.76
N THR A 510 1.24 16.01 -1.55
CA THR A 510 1.78 14.95 -0.68
C THR A 510 0.63 14.22 -0.02
N TYR A 511 0.64 12.88 0.00
CA TYR A 511 -0.38 12.11 0.70
C TYR A 511 -0.29 12.35 2.22
N PRO A 512 -1.42 12.55 2.93
CA PRO A 512 -1.43 12.77 4.38
C PRO A 512 -0.79 11.64 5.20
N SER A 513 -0.83 10.40 4.69
CA SER A 513 -0.18 9.24 5.31
C SER A 513 1.35 9.28 5.24
N ARG A 514 1.95 10.12 4.38
CA ARG A 514 3.39 10.18 4.11
C ARG A 514 3.88 11.62 3.86
N LEU A 515 3.68 12.50 4.84
CA LEU A 515 4.02 13.94 4.75
C LEU A 515 5.48 14.24 4.36
N HIS A 516 6.41 13.32 4.61
CA HIS A 516 7.84 13.50 4.29
C HIS A 516 8.23 13.15 2.85
N ASN A 517 7.30 12.67 2.02
CA ASN A 517 7.58 12.25 0.65
C ASN A 517 6.69 12.99 -0.37
N PRO A 518 7.11 14.18 -0.84
CA PRO A 518 6.38 14.93 -1.86
C PRO A 518 6.21 14.11 -3.14
N VAL A 519 4.99 14.05 -3.66
CA VAL A 519 4.67 13.24 -4.86
C VAL A 519 4.60 14.09 -6.11
N LEU A 520 3.93 15.25 -6.03
CA LEU A 520 3.86 16.23 -7.13
C LEU A 520 4.55 17.51 -6.72
N ASN A 521 5.37 18.05 -7.63
CA ASN A 521 6.19 19.23 -7.42
C ASN A 521 6.02 20.18 -8.61
N ASP A 522 5.17 21.19 -8.47
CA ASP A 522 4.95 22.23 -9.49
C ASP A 522 4.44 21.68 -10.83
N ILE A 523 3.38 20.86 -10.79
CA ILE A 523 2.73 20.35 -12.00
C ILE A 523 1.86 21.43 -12.63
N THR A 524 2.13 21.73 -13.91
CA THR A 524 1.27 22.59 -14.74
C THR A 524 0.93 21.87 -16.04
N LEU A 525 -0.36 21.62 -16.30
CA LEU A 525 -0.86 20.88 -17.46
C LEU A 525 -2.19 21.46 -17.94
N GLU A 526 -2.22 21.92 -19.19
CA GLU A 526 -3.45 22.26 -19.91
C GLU A 526 -3.92 21.00 -20.66
N VAL A 527 -5.21 20.68 -20.63
CA VAL A 527 -5.87 19.64 -21.45
C VAL A 527 -7.06 20.27 -22.16
N ARG A 528 -7.03 20.31 -23.49
CA ARG A 528 -8.02 21.03 -24.28
C ARG A 528 -9.33 20.26 -24.40
N LYS A 529 -10.42 20.99 -24.65
CA LYS A 529 -11.73 20.41 -24.94
C LYS A 529 -11.63 19.37 -26.06
N GLY A 530 -12.14 18.16 -25.81
CA GLY A 530 -12.19 17.07 -26.79
C GLY A 530 -10.83 16.45 -27.09
N GLU A 531 -9.80 16.82 -26.32
CA GLU A 531 -8.45 16.32 -26.49
C GLU A 531 -8.26 15.00 -25.74
N THR A 532 -7.54 14.06 -26.36
CA THR A 532 -7.05 12.84 -25.66
C THR A 532 -5.58 13.03 -25.30
N VAL A 533 -5.31 13.20 -24.00
CA VAL A 533 -3.95 13.35 -23.44
C VAL A 533 -3.56 12.07 -22.70
N ALA A 534 -2.38 11.54 -22.99
CA ALA A 534 -1.81 10.40 -22.27
C ALA A 534 -0.75 10.85 -21.26
N LEU A 535 -0.91 10.43 -20.00
CA LEU A 535 0.09 10.58 -18.95
C LEU A 535 0.95 9.31 -18.88
N VAL A 536 2.25 9.45 -19.12
CA VAL A 536 3.21 8.34 -19.12
C VAL A 536 4.39 8.64 -18.20
N GLY A 537 5.08 7.61 -17.71
CA GLY A 537 6.22 7.78 -16.81
C GLY A 537 6.46 6.55 -15.93
N PRO A 538 7.60 6.48 -15.24
CA PRO A 538 7.93 5.36 -14.35
C PRO A 538 6.88 5.17 -13.25
N SER A 539 6.83 3.98 -12.66
CA SER A 539 6.02 3.73 -11.46
C SER A 539 6.45 4.66 -10.33
N GLY A 540 5.49 5.20 -9.58
CA GLY A 540 5.76 6.20 -8.53
C GLY A 540 6.01 7.63 -9.04
N GLY A 541 5.90 7.89 -10.35
CA GLY A 541 6.10 9.24 -10.91
C GLY A 541 5.01 10.27 -10.58
N GLY A 542 3.87 9.86 -9.99
CA GLY A 542 2.77 10.76 -9.60
C GLY A 542 1.53 10.74 -10.52
N LYS A 543 1.49 9.85 -11.54
CA LYS A 543 0.38 9.75 -12.51
C LYS A 543 -1.00 9.59 -11.85
N SER A 544 -1.18 8.54 -11.03
CA SER A 544 -2.45 8.27 -10.34
C SER A 544 -2.77 9.33 -9.26
N SER A 545 -1.78 10.10 -8.79
CA SER A 545 -2.00 11.21 -7.87
C SER A 545 -2.67 12.39 -8.57
N ILE A 546 -2.35 12.67 -9.84
CA ILE A 546 -3.09 13.65 -10.65
C ILE A 546 -4.55 13.22 -10.78
N VAL A 547 -4.81 11.94 -11.06
CA VAL A 547 -6.19 11.40 -11.11
C VAL A 547 -6.90 11.53 -9.78
N SER A 548 -6.20 11.25 -8.67
CA SER A 548 -6.77 11.39 -7.32
C SER A 548 -7.17 12.84 -7.00
N LEU A 549 -6.43 13.83 -7.52
CA LEU A 549 -6.76 15.25 -7.38
C LEU A 549 -7.88 15.68 -8.33
N LEU A 550 -7.90 15.17 -9.56
CA LEU A 550 -9.00 15.41 -10.51
C LEU A 550 -10.32 14.81 -10.00
N GLU A 551 -10.30 13.65 -9.36
CA GLU A 551 -11.47 13.08 -8.68
C GLU A 551 -11.72 13.70 -7.29
N ARG A 552 -10.96 14.73 -6.91
CA ARG A 552 -11.12 15.47 -5.65
C ARG A 552 -11.15 14.56 -4.41
N PHE A 553 -10.42 13.44 -4.47
CA PHE A 553 -10.18 12.57 -3.31
C PHE A 553 -9.27 13.26 -2.29
N TYR A 554 -8.44 14.18 -2.78
CA TYR A 554 -7.56 15.05 -2.02
C TYR A 554 -7.61 16.48 -2.56
N GLU A 555 -7.19 17.44 -1.75
CA GLU A 555 -6.94 18.82 -2.17
C GLU A 555 -5.43 19.03 -2.34
N PRO A 556 -5.00 19.84 -3.33
CA PRO A 556 -3.59 20.18 -3.50
C PRO A 556 -3.07 21.02 -2.32
N LEU A 557 -1.77 20.91 -2.02
CA LEU A 557 -1.10 21.72 -0.98
C LEU A 557 -0.87 23.16 -1.46
N LEU A 558 -0.46 23.30 -2.72
CA LEU A 558 -0.28 24.57 -3.45
C LEU A 558 -0.78 24.37 -4.88
N GLY A 559 -1.13 25.47 -5.55
CA GLY A 559 -1.68 25.46 -6.90
C GLY A 559 -3.20 25.28 -6.93
N CYS A 560 -3.77 25.25 -8.13
CA CYS A 560 -5.21 25.11 -8.36
C CYS A 560 -5.48 24.22 -9.58
N ILE A 561 -6.65 23.57 -9.58
CA ILE A 561 -7.15 22.80 -10.72
C ILE A 561 -8.48 23.41 -11.15
N TYR A 562 -8.61 23.66 -12.44
CA TYR A 562 -9.78 24.28 -13.06
C TYR A 562 -10.42 23.33 -14.06
N LEU A 563 -11.75 23.39 -14.15
CA LEU A 563 -12.57 22.80 -15.20
C LEU A 563 -13.30 23.94 -15.90
N ASP A 564 -12.97 24.18 -17.18
CA ASP A 564 -13.46 25.31 -17.99
C ASP A 564 -13.30 26.67 -17.27
N GLY A 565 -12.13 26.89 -16.66
CA GLY A 565 -11.79 28.12 -15.93
C GLY A 565 -12.42 28.27 -14.54
N THR A 566 -13.27 27.34 -14.10
CA THR A 566 -13.83 27.34 -12.74
C THR A 566 -13.03 26.39 -11.84
N PRO A 567 -12.58 26.80 -10.64
CA PRO A 567 -11.90 25.89 -9.73
C PRO A 567 -12.77 24.68 -9.37
N ILE A 568 -12.22 23.46 -9.45
CA ILE A 568 -12.98 22.22 -9.19
C ILE A 568 -13.58 22.18 -7.77
N SER A 569 -13.01 22.97 -6.85
CA SER A 569 -13.46 23.08 -5.47
C SER A 569 -14.83 23.77 -5.30
N GLN A 570 -15.26 24.55 -6.29
CA GLN A 570 -16.50 25.34 -6.27
C GLN A 570 -17.72 24.61 -6.88
N PHE A 571 -17.50 23.51 -7.60
CA PHE A 571 -18.57 22.73 -8.21
C PHE A 571 -19.38 21.96 -7.16
N ASP A 572 -20.69 21.80 -7.42
CA ASP A 572 -21.48 20.78 -6.74
C ASP A 572 -20.86 19.40 -6.98
N HIS A 573 -20.63 18.65 -5.90
CA HIS A 573 -19.95 17.36 -5.93
C HIS A 573 -20.68 16.34 -6.84
N ARG A 574 -22.01 16.27 -6.76
CA ARG A 574 -22.78 15.32 -7.58
C ARG A 574 -22.73 15.68 -9.05
N TYR A 575 -22.79 16.97 -9.36
CA TYR A 575 -22.67 17.48 -10.71
C TYR A 575 -21.27 17.21 -11.29
N TYR A 576 -20.23 17.52 -10.51
CA TYR A 576 -18.84 17.30 -10.91
C TYR A 576 -18.58 15.84 -11.29
N HIS A 577 -18.93 14.87 -10.43
CA HIS A 577 -18.76 13.44 -10.71
C HIS A 577 -19.77 12.84 -11.70
N ARG A 578 -20.71 13.64 -12.22
CA ARG A 578 -21.48 13.30 -13.43
C ARG A 578 -20.73 13.74 -14.70
N LYS A 579 -19.93 14.81 -14.62
CA LYS A 579 -19.18 15.40 -15.74
C LYS A 579 -17.75 14.89 -15.88
N VAL A 580 -17.13 14.49 -14.78
CA VAL A 580 -15.79 13.88 -14.71
C VAL A 580 -15.96 12.45 -14.18
N CYS A 581 -15.59 11.46 -14.99
CA CYS A 581 -15.77 10.05 -14.67
C CYS A 581 -14.46 9.28 -14.72
N LEU A 582 -14.15 8.56 -13.64
CA LEU A 582 -13.03 7.62 -13.56
C LEU A 582 -13.42 6.19 -13.94
N VAL A 583 -12.58 5.56 -14.75
CA VAL A 583 -12.50 4.10 -14.93
C VAL A 583 -11.17 3.62 -14.35
N SER A 584 -11.24 2.92 -13.21
CA SER A 584 -10.06 2.43 -12.48
C SER A 584 -9.46 1.15 -13.08
N GLN A 585 -8.22 0.86 -12.67
CA GLN A 585 -7.44 -0.33 -13.05
C GLN A 585 -8.16 -1.64 -12.69
N GLU A 586 -8.65 -1.74 -11.44
CA GLU A 586 -9.43 -2.88 -10.96
C GLU A 586 -10.90 -2.47 -10.73
N PRO A 587 -11.83 -2.90 -11.59
CA PRO A 587 -13.22 -2.49 -11.51
C PRO A 587 -13.95 -3.34 -10.46
N GLN A 588 -14.39 -2.70 -9.39
CA GLN A 588 -15.27 -3.32 -8.40
C GLN A 588 -16.75 -3.13 -8.78
N LEU A 589 -17.50 -4.24 -8.67
CA LEU A 589 -18.94 -4.27 -8.82
C LEU A 589 -19.57 -4.49 -7.44
N PHE A 590 -20.61 -3.73 -7.14
CA PHE A 590 -21.40 -3.89 -5.92
C PHE A 590 -22.31 -5.11 -6.03
N SER A 591 -22.66 -5.69 -4.89
CA SER A 591 -23.71 -6.70 -4.81
C SER A 591 -25.04 -6.11 -5.30
N GLY A 592 -25.62 -6.73 -6.32
CA GLY A 592 -26.81 -6.25 -7.03
C GLY A 592 -26.80 -6.71 -8.48
N THR A 593 -27.77 -6.28 -9.29
CA THR A 593 -27.84 -6.65 -10.71
C THR A 593 -26.81 -5.89 -11.56
N ILE A 594 -26.55 -6.37 -12.78
CA ILE A 594 -25.73 -5.63 -13.76
C ILE A 594 -26.37 -4.26 -14.05
N LYS A 595 -27.70 -4.20 -14.20
CA LYS A 595 -28.47 -2.96 -14.39
C LYS A 595 -28.21 -1.95 -13.28
N GLU A 596 -28.29 -2.38 -12.02
CA GLU A 596 -28.03 -1.55 -10.84
C GLU A 596 -26.59 -1.06 -10.78
N ASN A 597 -25.63 -1.89 -11.18
CA ASN A 597 -24.22 -1.50 -11.23
C ASN A 597 -23.94 -0.44 -12.30
N ILE A 598 -24.57 -0.53 -13.48
CA ILE A 598 -24.43 0.48 -14.53
C ILE A 598 -25.08 1.80 -14.10
N ALA A 599 -26.30 1.75 -13.55
CA ALA A 599 -27.05 2.93 -13.11
C ALA A 599 -26.63 3.49 -11.75
N TYR A 600 -25.64 2.89 -11.07
CA TYR A 600 -25.23 3.25 -9.72
C TYR A 600 -24.98 4.76 -9.58
N GLY A 601 -25.65 5.44 -8.65
CA GLY A 601 -25.49 6.88 -8.39
C GLY A 601 -26.31 7.82 -9.29
N LEU A 602 -27.16 7.28 -10.17
CA LEU A 602 -28.18 8.05 -10.92
C LEU A 602 -29.55 7.88 -10.26
N ASP A 603 -30.29 8.98 -10.08
CA ASP A 603 -31.60 8.96 -9.43
C ASP A 603 -32.69 8.35 -10.35
N GLU A 604 -32.65 8.68 -11.64
CA GLU A 604 -33.51 8.12 -12.68
C GLU A 604 -32.68 7.85 -13.94
N CYS A 605 -32.66 6.60 -14.42
CA CYS A 605 -32.00 6.23 -15.67
C CYS A 605 -32.90 5.29 -16.45
N SER A 606 -33.22 5.65 -17.70
CA SER A 606 -34.03 4.80 -18.57
C SER A 606 -33.26 3.55 -18.97
N GLU A 607 -33.99 2.46 -19.22
CA GLU A 607 -33.38 1.18 -19.60
C GLU A 607 -32.71 1.27 -20.98
N GLU A 608 -33.26 2.08 -21.88
CA GLU A 608 -32.68 2.35 -23.19
C GLU A 608 -31.27 2.93 -23.07
N ARG A 609 -31.07 3.87 -22.13
CA ARG A 609 -29.78 4.52 -21.89
C ARG A 609 -28.75 3.54 -21.29
N ILE A 610 -29.20 2.61 -20.45
CA ILE A 610 -28.36 1.52 -19.92
C ILE A 610 -27.91 0.59 -21.04
N ILE A 611 -28.84 0.21 -21.93
CA ILE A 611 -28.56 -0.64 -23.09
C ILE A 611 -27.60 0.06 -24.06
N GLU A 612 -27.79 1.35 -24.32
CA GLU A 612 -26.92 2.14 -25.18
C GLU A 612 -25.50 2.27 -24.61
N ALA A 613 -25.37 2.54 -23.31
CA ALA A 613 -24.08 2.56 -22.63
C ALA A 613 -23.39 1.18 -22.70
N ALA A 614 -24.14 0.10 -22.49
CA ALA A 614 -23.62 -1.27 -22.61
C ALA A 614 -23.19 -1.62 -24.04
N LYS A 615 -23.89 -1.14 -25.08
CA LYS A 615 -23.46 -1.32 -26.48
C LYS A 615 -22.19 -0.52 -26.79
N THR A 616 -22.11 0.72 -26.31
CA THR A 616 -20.94 1.60 -26.49
C THR A 616 -19.69 0.97 -25.85
N ALA A 617 -19.86 0.36 -24.67
CA ALA A 617 -18.80 -0.29 -23.93
C ALA A 617 -18.49 -1.75 -24.37
N ASN A 618 -19.07 -2.24 -25.47
CA ASN A 618 -18.99 -3.65 -25.90
C ASN A 618 -19.45 -4.66 -24.83
N ALA A 619 -20.31 -4.27 -23.90
CA ALA A 619 -20.81 -5.13 -22.82
C ALA A 619 -22.09 -5.89 -23.19
N TYR A 620 -22.91 -5.33 -24.09
CA TYR A 620 -24.23 -5.86 -24.42
C TYR A 620 -24.22 -7.34 -24.82
N ASP A 621 -23.37 -7.73 -25.77
CA ASP A 621 -23.42 -9.09 -26.34
C ASP A 621 -23.10 -10.20 -25.33
N PHE A 622 -22.21 -9.96 -24.37
CA PHE A 622 -21.92 -10.95 -23.34
C PHE A 622 -22.99 -10.93 -22.24
N ILE A 623 -23.54 -9.77 -21.90
CA ILE A 623 -24.65 -9.66 -20.94
C ILE A 623 -25.85 -10.46 -21.45
N MET A 624 -26.19 -10.33 -22.73
CA MET A 624 -27.31 -11.06 -23.34
C MET A 624 -27.10 -12.59 -23.40
N LYS A 625 -25.87 -13.08 -23.25
CA LYS A 625 -25.56 -14.52 -23.14
C LYS A 625 -25.74 -15.06 -21.72
N LEU A 626 -25.86 -14.20 -20.71
CA LEU A 626 -26.15 -14.61 -19.34
C LEU A 626 -27.62 -15.00 -19.21
N GLU A 627 -27.91 -15.99 -18.35
CA GLU A 627 -29.27 -16.52 -18.15
C GLU A 627 -30.31 -15.45 -17.79
N LYS A 628 -29.92 -14.51 -16.91
CA LYS A 628 -30.79 -13.41 -16.44
C LYS A 628 -30.47 -12.06 -17.10
N GLN A 629 -29.61 -12.03 -18.12
CA GLN A 629 -29.25 -10.81 -18.85
C GLN A 629 -28.85 -9.66 -17.90
N PHE A 630 -29.47 -8.49 -18.01
CA PHE A 630 -29.21 -7.32 -17.16
C PHE A 630 -29.60 -7.51 -15.69
N ASP A 631 -30.49 -8.46 -15.38
CA ASP A 631 -30.90 -8.82 -14.02
C ASP A 631 -29.97 -9.88 -13.38
N THR A 632 -28.84 -10.20 -14.02
CA THR A 632 -27.83 -11.09 -13.45
C THR A 632 -27.18 -10.47 -12.22
N GLU A 633 -27.18 -11.18 -11.11
CA GLU A 633 -26.54 -10.72 -9.87
C GLU A 633 -25.00 -10.78 -9.95
N CYS A 634 -24.36 -9.69 -9.51
CA CYS A 634 -22.92 -9.50 -9.38
C CYS A 634 -22.49 -9.47 -7.90
N GLY A 635 -21.19 -9.63 -7.64
CA GLY A 635 -20.58 -9.57 -6.30
C GLY A 635 -20.18 -10.95 -5.75
N GLU A 636 -19.84 -11.03 -4.45
CA GLU A 636 -19.32 -12.27 -3.83
C GLU A 636 -20.25 -13.49 -3.93
N ARG A 637 -21.57 -13.27 -4.02
CA ARG A 637 -22.59 -14.32 -4.13
C ARG A 637 -23.15 -14.50 -5.56
N GLY A 638 -22.72 -13.66 -6.51
CA GLY A 638 -23.21 -13.63 -7.88
C GLY A 638 -22.33 -14.43 -8.86
N VAL A 639 -22.60 -14.27 -10.16
CA VAL A 639 -21.79 -14.92 -11.21
C VAL A 639 -20.39 -14.29 -11.24
N GLN A 640 -19.36 -15.13 -11.26
CA GLN A 640 -17.98 -14.66 -11.43
C GLN A 640 -17.74 -14.20 -12.88
N LEU A 641 -17.75 -12.88 -13.08
CA LEU A 641 -17.38 -12.26 -14.35
C LEU A 641 -15.86 -12.20 -14.52
N SER A 642 -15.36 -12.32 -15.75
CA SER A 642 -13.94 -12.13 -16.05
C SER A 642 -13.51 -10.67 -15.83
N GLY A 643 -12.20 -10.42 -15.66
CA GLY A 643 -11.66 -9.06 -15.52
C GLY A 643 -12.13 -8.12 -16.64
N GLY A 644 -12.04 -8.57 -17.90
CA GLY A 644 -12.47 -7.78 -19.07
C GLY A 644 -13.99 -7.55 -19.12
N GLN A 645 -14.81 -8.47 -18.60
CA GLN A 645 -16.25 -8.25 -18.46
C GLN A 645 -16.57 -7.19 -17.39
N LYS A 646 -15.91 -7.28 -16.22
CA LYS A 646 -16.06 -6.26 -15.16
C LYS A 646 -15.62 -4.88 -15.64
N GLN A 647 -14.54 -4.80 -16.43
CA GLN A 647 -14.06 -3.54 -17.00
C GLN A 647 -15.10 -2.90 -17.92
N ARG A 648 -15.71 -3.68 -18.83
CA ARG A 648 -16.75 -3.18 -19.74
C ARG A 648 -18.01 -2.72 -19.01
N ILE A 649 -18.37 -3.35 -17.90
CA ILE A 649 -19.46 -2.87 -17.02
C ILE A 649 -19.07 -1.55 -16.34
N ALA A 650 -17.83 -1.41 -15.86
CA ALA A 650 -17.34 -0.16 -15.29
C ALA A 650 -17.28 0.98 -16.32
N ILE A 651 -16.90 0.68 -17.57
CA ILE A 651 -16.96 1.64 -18.68
C ILE A 651 -18.42 2.03 -18.97
N SER A 652 -19.35 1.06 -19.00
CA SER A 652 -20.79 1.34 -19.16
C SER A 652 -21.29 2.28 -18.05
N ARG A 653 -20.86 2.05 -16.80
CA ARG A 653 -21.15 2.90 -15.64
C ARG A 653 -20.61 4.32 -15.82
N ALA A 654 -19.41 4.50 -16.35
CA ALA A 654 -18.88 5.84 -16.65
C ALA A 654 -19.68 6.54 -17.77
N VAL A 655 -19.95 5.82 -18.87
CA VAL A 655 -20.56 6.36 -20.10
C VAL A 655 -22.04 6.70 -19.93
N VAL A 656 -22.79 5.94 -19.13
CA VAL A 656 -24.23 6.20 -18.94
C VAL A 656 -24.49 7.60 -18.39
N ARG A 657 -23.52 8.20 -17.67
CA ARG A 657 -23.60 9.57 -17.13
C ARG A 657 -23.42 10.67 -18.17
N ASP A 658 -22.96 10.33 -19.37
CA ASP A 658 -22.54 11.25 -20.43
C ASP A 658 -21.52 12.31 -19.95
N PRO A 659 -20.30 11.86 -19.58
CA PRO A 659 -19.28 12.75 -19.04
C PRO A 659 -18.67 13.65 -20.12
N ALA A 660 -18.26 14.86 -19.72
CA ALA A 660 -17.44 15.75 -20.55
C ALA A 660 -15.95 15.36 -20.50
N VAL A 661 -15.52 14.81 -19.36
CA VAL A 661 -14.16 14.33 -19.11
C VAL A 661 -14.20 12.87 -18.71
N LEU A 662 -13.43 12.04 -19.42
CA LEU A 662 -13.23 10.63 -19.08
C LEU A 662 -11.79 10.40 -18.64
N ILE A 663 -11.60 9.84 -17.45
CA ILE A 663 -10.31 9.48 -16.90
C ILE A 663 -10.17 7.96 -16.94
N LEU A 664 -9.13 7.47 -17.60
CA LEU A 664 -8.84 6.04 -17.76
C LEU A 664 -7.52 5.73 -17.05
N ASP A 665 -7.60 5.19 -15.84
CA ASP A 665 -6.42 4.86 -15.02
C ASP A 665 -6.06 3.38 -15.16
N GLU A 666 -5.12 3.07 -16.06
CA GLU A 666 -4.61 1.72 -16.31
C GLU A 666 -5.69 0.65 -16.58
N ALA A 667 -6.81 1.05 -17.20
CA ALA A 667 -7.99 0.22 -17.41
C ALA A 667 -7.77 -1.10 -18.18
N THR A 668 -6.58 -1.35 -18.73
CA THR A 668 -6.23 -2.57 -19.49
C THR A 668 -5.06 -3.37 -18.90
N SER A 669 -4.40 -2.90 -17.83
CA SER A 669 -3.12 -3.49 -17.39
C SER A 669 -3.25 -4.91 -16.82
N ALA A 670 -4.39 -5.23 -16.19
CA ALA A 670 -4.68 -6.53 -15.58
C ALA A 670 -5.41 -7.53 -16.51
N LEU A 671 -5.50 -7.24 -17.82
CA LEU A 671 -6.25 -8.05 -18.78
C LEU A 671 -5.35 -8.92 -19.68
N ASP A 672 -5.87 -10.07 -20.10
CA ASP A 672 -5.30 -10.88 -21.18
C ASP A 672 -5.43 -10.15 -22.54
N ALA A 673 -4.62 -10.55 -23.53
CA ALA A 673 -4.51 -9.85 -24.81
C ALA A 673 -5.83 -9.81 -25.62
N GLU A 674 -6.69 -10.83 -25.52
CA GLU A 674 -7.98 -10.85 -26.22
C GLU A 674 -8.97 -9.91 -25.54
N SER A 675 -9.10 -9.99 -24.22
CA SER A 675 -9.92 -9.08 -23.42
C SER A 675 -9.47 -7.62 -23.56
N GLU A 676 -8.16 -7.38 -23.59
CA GLU A 676 -7.57 -6.05 -23.77
C GLU A 676 -8.01 -5.41 -25.09
N ALA A 677 -7.95 -6.14 -26.21
CA ALA A 677 -8.32 -5.59 -27.51
C ALA A 677 -9.79 -5.12 -27.53
N VAL A 678 -10.69 -5.92 -26.94
CA VAL A 678 -12.13 -5.60 -26.88
C VAL A 678 -12.41 -4.41 -25.96
N VAL A 679 -11.71 -4.32 -24.82
CA VAL A 679 -11.81 -3.19 -23.88
C VAL A 679 -11.22 -1.93 -24.49
N GLN A 680 -10.09 -2.01 -25.20
CA GLN A 680 -9.46 -0.88 -25.87
C GLN A 680 -10.37 -0.31 -26.97
N GLU A 681 -11.04 -1.18 -27.74
CA GLU A 681 -12.02 -0.75 -28.72
C GLU A 681 -13.19 -0.01 -28.06
N ALA A 682 -13.71 -0.54 -26.95
CA ALA A 682 -14.76 0.12 -26.17
C ALA A 682 -14.31 1.51 -25.68
N MET A 683 -13.11 1.62 -25.11
CA MET A 683 -12.54 2.90 -24.67
C MET A 683 -12.39 3.89 -25.82
N ASN A 684 -11.91 3.45 -26.99
CA ASN A 684 -11.79 4.32 -28.17
C ASN A 684 -13.15 4.86 -28.65
N ARG A 685 -14.22 4.05 -28.61
CA ARG A 685 -15.57 4.52 -28.93
C ARG A 685 -16.08 5.51 -27.88
N CYS A 686 -15.79 5.26 -26.62
CA CYS A 686 -16.19 6.13 -25.51
C CYS A 686 -15.43 7.46 -25.52
N ALA A 687 -14.21 7.49 -26.03
CA ALA A 687 -13.36 8.68 -26.11
C ALA A 687 -13.82 9.69 -27.18
N LYS A 688 -14.64 9.27 -28.14
CA LYS A 688 -15.07 10.13 -29.23
C LYS A 688 -15.89 11.31 -28.68
N ASP A 689 -15.54 12.52 -29.12
CA ASP A 689 -16.19 13.80 -28.77
C ASP A 689 -16.11 14.18 -27.27
N ARG A 690 -15.19 13.56 -26.51
CA ARG A 690 -14.96 13.83 -25.08
C ARG A 690 -13.50 14.19 -24.81
N THR A 691 -13.26 14.97 -23.76
CA THR A 691 -11.89 15.13 -23.25
C THR A 691 -11.49 13.85 -22.52
N VAL A 692 -10.32 13.30 -22.82
CA VAL A 692 -9.86 12.04 -22.23
C VAL A 692 -8.46 12.17 -21.66
N ILE A 693 -8.30 11.78 -20.40
CA ILE A 693 -7.00 11.61 -19.75
C ILE A 693 -6.76 10.11 -19.58
N VAL A 694 -5.73 9.59 -20.24
CA VAL A 694 -5.33 8.18 -20.16
C VAL A 694 -4.03 8.06 -19.37
N ILE A 695 -4.02 7.25 -18.31
CA ILE A 695 -2.80 6.73 -17.72
C ILE A 695 -2.58 5.33 -18.30
N ALA A 696 -1.42 5.11 -18.92
CA ALA A 696 -1.10 3.83 -19.50
C ALA A 696 0.34 3.41 -19.20
N HIS A 697 0.48 2.13 -18.86
CA HIS A 697 1.77 1.44 -18.85
C HIS A 697 2.15 0.84 -20.21
N ARG A 698 1.17 0.63 -21.11
CA ARG A 698 1.36 0.03 -22.44
C ARG A 698 1.27 1.08 -23.55
N LEU A 699 2.26 1.10 -24.45
CA LEU A 699 2.31 2.02 -25.59
C LEU A 699 1.13 1.82 -26.59
N SER A 700 0.51 0.64 -26.60
CA SER A 700 -0.67 0.32 -27.40
C SER A 700 -1.89 1.16 -27.00
N THR A 701 -2.08 1.39 -25.71
CA THR A 701 -3.22 2.13 -25.14
C THR A 701 -3.17 3.62 -25.47
N ILE A 702 -1.97 4.19 -25.62
CA ILE A 702 -1.76 5.61 -25.96
C ILE A 702 -1.60 5.85 -27.46
N LYS A 703 -1.78 4.82 -28.30
CA LYS A 703 -1.57 4.91 -29.75
C LYS A 703 -2.38 6.04 -30.39
N ASN A 704 -3.60 6.27 -29.89
CA ASN A 704 -4.53 7.27 -30.41
C ASN A 704 -4.52 8.58 -29.59
N ALA A 705 -3.61 8.74 -28.63
CA ALA A 705 -3.49 9.98 -27.89
C ALA A 705 -2.98 11.10 -28.81
N GLN A 706 -3.61 12.26 -28.74
CA GLN A 706 -3.24 13.43 -29.54
C GLN A 706 -2.00 14.11 -28.96
N ARG A 707 -1.81 14.01 -27.65
CA ARG A 707 -0.66 14.54 -26.92
C ARG A 707 -0.24 13.60 -25.78
N ILE A 708 1.05 13.57 -25.49
CA ILE A 708 1.65 12.74 -24.44
C ILE A 708 2.41 13.65 -23.49
N ALA A 709 2.04 13.60 -22.21
CA ALA A 709 2.76 14.26 -21.13
C ALA A 709 3.54 13.21 -20.31
N VAL A 710 4.86 13.33 -20.31
CA VAL A 710 5.78 12.45 -19.57
C VAL A 710 6.00 13.03 -18.18
N ILE A 711 5.65 12.26 -17.14
CA ILE A 711 5.80 12.65 -15.74
C ILE A 711 6.97 11.90 -15.12
N GLU A 712 7.96 12.65 -14.63
CA GLU A 712 9.13 12.11 -13.94
C GLU A 712 9.36 12.88 -12.62
N LYS A 713 9.55 12.14 -11.51
CA LYS A 713 9.79 12.70 -10.17
C LYS A 713 8.80 13.80 -9.76
N GLY A 714 7.52 13.64 -10.13
CA GLY A 714 6.47 14.58 -9.80
C GLY A 714 6.48 15.87 -10.62
N ARG A 715 7.16 15.91 -11.77
CA ARG A 715 7.20 17.03 -12.73
C ARG A 715 6.87 16.55 -14.13
N ILE A 716 6.38 17.45 -14.98
CA ILE A 716 6.25 17.18 -16.43
C ILE A 716 7.64 17.37 -17.04
N ALA A 717 8.24 16.26 -17.49
CA ALA A 717 9.55 16.24 -18.12
C ALA A 717 9.46 16.57 -19.63
N GLN A 718 8.39 16.11 -20.28
CA GLN A 718 8.13 16.36 -21.71
C GLN A 718 6.62 16.48 -21.94
N ASP A 719 6.20 17.36 -22.84
CA ASP A 719 4.82 17.46 -23.31
C ASP A 719 4.82 17.74 -24.82
N GLY A 720 4.20 16.86 -25.60
CA GLY A 720 4.18 17.02 -27.05
C GLY A 720 3.37 15.98 -27.79
N LYS A 721 3.22 16.23 -29.09
CA LYS A 721 2.60 15.26 -30.00
C LYS A 721 3.55 14.07 -30.22
N ARG A 722 2.98 12.91 -30.47
CA ARG A 722 3.72 11.77 -31.02
C ARG A 722 4.29 12.16 -32.40
N LEU A 723 5.51 11.71 -32.72
CA LEU A 723 6.18 11.86 -34.03
C LEU A 723 5.16 11.93 -35.20
N GLU A 724 5.02 13.13 -35.80
CA GLU A 724 4.08 13.37 -36.91
C GLU A 724 4.71 13.00 -38.26
N ARG A 725 3.97 12.27 -39.09
CA ARG A 725 4.31 12.06 -40.51
C ARG A 725 3.73 13.21 -41.32
N SER A 726 4.57 14.14 -41.75
CA SER A 726 4.17 15.28 -42.59
C SER A 726 4.31 14.94 -44.08
N VAL A 727 3.31 15.29 -44.90
CA VAL A 727 3.42 15.26 -46.37
C VAL A 727 3.86 16.66 -46.81
N VAL A 728 5.13 16.78 -47.22
CA VAL A 728 5.66 18.07 -47.70
C VAL A 728 5.03 18.39 -49.06
N THR A 729 4.51 19.61 -49.21
CA THR A 729 3.93 20.09 -50.48
C THR A 729 5.02 20.80 -51.29
N SER A 730 5.15 20.46 -52.57
CA SER A 730 6.08 21.13 -53.48
C SER A 730 5.61 22.55 -53.78
N THR A 731 6.47 23.55 -53.57
CA THR A 731 6.21 24.96 -53.90
C THR A 731 7.17 25.43 -54.99
N ARG A 732 6.73 26.35 -55.86
CA ARG A 732 7.57 26.92 -56.95
C ARG A 732 8.47 28.08 -56.50
N GLN A 733 8.22 28.66 -55.33
CA GLN A 733 9.01 29.76 -54.77
C GLN A 733 9.71 29.29 -53.50
N LEU A 734 11.03 29.38 -53.51
CA LEU A 734 11.87 29.16 -52.33
C LEU A 734 11.83 30.42 -51.45
N PRO A 735 11.63 30.29 -50.13
CA PRO A 735 11.85 31.38 -49.19
C PRO A 735 13.26 31.96 -49.33
N THR A 736 13.41 33.28 -49.21
CA THR A 736 14.71 33.99 -49.37
C THR A 736 15.78 33.57 -48.37
N ASP A 737 15.39 32.92 -47.28
CA ASP A 737 16.21 32.45 -46.16
C ASP A 737 16.40 30.92 -46.15
N ALA A 738 15.82 30.19 -47.10
CA ALA A 738 15.92 28.73 -47.17
C ALA A 738 17.35 28.25 -47.49
N ILE A 739 17.71 27.10 -46.94
CA ILE A 739 18.94 26.37 -47.31
C ILE A 739 18.63 25.56 -48.57
N GLU A 740 19.25 25.90 -49.69
CA GLU A 740 19.14 25.11 -50.92
C GLU A 740 20.07 23.89 -50.84
N ILE A 741 19.48 22.71 -51.03
CA ILE A 741 20.19 21.43 -51.22
C ILE A 741 20.03 21.06 -52.69
N SER A 742 21.13 21.08 -53.44
CA SER A 742 21.18 20.72 -54.85
C SER A 742 21.71 19.28 -54.99
N ILE A 743 20.98 18.44 -55.73
CA ILE A 743 21.36 17.04 -55.99
C ILE A 743 21.58 16.83 -57.48
N ASP A 744 22.80 16.43 -57.88
CA ASP A 744 23.11 16.11 -59.28
C ASP A 744 23.01 14.59 -59.51
N VAL A 745 21.88 14.16 -60.07
CA VAL A 745 21.62 12.75 -60.41
C VAL A 745 22.50 12.20 -61.53
N ARG A 746 23.24 13.05 -62.25
CA ARG A 746 24.17 12.62 -63.32
C ARG A 746 25.51 12.18 -62.75
N GLU A 747 25.90 12.72 -61.59
CA GLU A 747 27.16 12.40 -60.93
C GLU A 747 26.93 11.29 -59.89
N LYS A 748 27.03 10.04 -60.37
CA LYS A 748 26.93 8.84 -59.53
C LYS A 748 28.30 8.47 -58.97
N HIS A 749 28.39 8.28 -57.67
CA HIS A 749 29.62 7.87 -56.97
C HIS A 749 29.66 6.34 -56.88
N GLN A 750 29.34 5.76 -55.72
CA GLN A 750 29.37 4.31 -55.48
C GLN A 750 27.97 3.68 -55.44
N GLN A 751 27.90 2.40 -55.82
CA GLN A 751 26.71 1.58 -55.65
C GLN A 751 26.59 1.11 -54.20
N ILE A 752 25.40 1.27 -53.63
CA ILE A 752 25.06 0.83 -52.27
C ILE A 752 24.64 -0.64 -52.29
N PHE A 753 25.37 -1.47 -51.55
CA PHE A 753 25.12 -2.89 -51.41
C PHE A 753 23.98 -3.19 -50.44
N GLY A 754 23.84 -2.40 -49.37
CA GLY A 754 22.72 -2.47 -48.43
C GLY A 754 23.11 -2.15 -46.98
N PHE A 755 22.12 -2.32 -46.10
CA PHE A 755 22.22 -2.10 -44.66
C PHE A 755 21.80 -3.37 -43.93
N GLY A 756 22.42 -3.68 -42.79
CA GLY A 756 22.21 -4.95 -42.10
C GLY A 756 22.70 -4.99 -40.67
N GLY A 757 22.72 -6.20 -40.10
CA GLY A 757 23.29 -6.49 -38.79
C GLY A 757 23.85 -7.91 -38.73
N ALA A 758 24.68 -8.19 -37.72
CA ALA A 758 25.32 -9.50 -37.60
C ALA A 758 24.44 -10.53 -36.86
N PHE A 759 24.47 -11.76 -37.37
CA PHE A 759 23.87 -12.94 -36.77
C PHE A 759 24.85 -13.58 -35.78
N THR A 760 25.12 -12.90 -34.68
CA THR A 760 25.98 -13.39 -33.58
C THR A 760 25.26 -14.44 -32.74
N ASP A 761 26.03 -15.18 -31.92
CA ASP A 761 25.44 -16.14 -30.99
C ASP A 761 24.57 -15.43 -29.95
N ALA A 762 25.00 -14.28 -29.43
CA ALA A 762 24.20 -13.43 -28.54
C ALA A 762 22.84 -13.05 -29.15
N ALA A 763 22.83 -12.61 -30.42
CA ALA A 763 21.60 -12.27 -31.11
C ALA A 763 20.66 -13.47 -31.22
N ALA A 764 21.19 -14.64 -31.58
CA ALA A 764 20.42 -15.88 -31.64
C ALA A 764 19.87 -16.29 -30.27
N ILE A 765 20.70 -16.27 -29.22
CA ILE A 765 20.31 -16.62 -27.85
C ILE A 765 19.20 -15.68 -27.37
N ASN A 766 19.41 -14.37 -27.45
CA ASN A 766 18.46 -13.39 -26.94
C ASN A 766 17.13 -13.46 -27.66
N ILE A 767 17.12 -13.52 -29.00
CA ILE A 767 15.87 -13.64 -29.76
C ILE A 767 15.17 -14.96 -29.40
N ASN A 768 15.89 -16.07 -29.29
CA ASN A 768 15.31 -17.38 -28.98
C ASN A 768 14.73 -17.49 -27.56
N THR A 769 15.11 -16.61 -26.62
CA THR A 769 14.46 -16.56 -25.29
C THR A 769 13.03 -16.04 -25.33
N LEU A 770 12.65 -15.32 -26.39
CA LEU A 770 11.31 -14.76 -26.54
C LEU A 770 10.32 -15.78 -27.14
N PRO A 771 9.01 -15.67 -26.83
CA PRO A 771 7.97 -16.44 -27.50
C PRO A 771 8.00 -16.33 -29.03
N ALA A 772 7.67 -17.42 -29.73
CA ALA A 772 7.75 -17.50 -31.20
C ALA A 772 7.08 -16.34 -31.96
N PRO A 773 5.89 -15.82 -31.59
CA PRO A 773 5.29 -14.66 -32.26
C PRO A 773 6.13 -13.38 -32.12
N MET A 774 6.86 -13.20 -31.02
CA MET A 774 7.75 -12.06 -30.82
C MET A 774 9.04 -12.19 -31.64
N GLN A 775 9.60 -13.40 -31.73
CA GLN A 775 10.73 -13.67 -32.62
C GLN A 775 10.40 -13.30 -34.07
N ASP A 776 9.23 -13.74 -34.56
CA ASP A 776 8.72 -13.39 -35.89
C ASP A 776 8.59 -11.88 -36.05
N THR A 777 8.08 -11.20 -35.02
CA THR A 777 7.86 -9.76 -35.05
C THR A 777 9.19 -9.01 -35.15
N ILE A 778 10.21 -9.38 -34.37
CA ILE A 778 11.54 -8.76 -34.42
C ILE A 778 12.15 -8.94 -35.83
N LEU A 779 12.16 -10.16 -36.35
CA LEU A 779 12.74 -10.44 -37.67
C LEU A 779 11.98 -9.75 -38.80
N LYS A 780 10.65 -9.72 -38.75
CA LYS A 780 9.84 -8.95 -39.71
C LYS A 780 10.16 -7.47 -39.63
N GLN A 781 10.35 -6.93 -38.43
CA GLN A 781 10.68 -5.52 -38.25
C GLN A 781 12.06 -5.14 -38.80
N TYR A 782 13.05 -6.03 -38.74
CA TYR A 782 14.34 -5.81 -39.41
C TYR A 782 14.24 -6.01 -40.92
N PHE A 783 13.85 -7.20 -41.37
CA PHE A 783 14.11 -7.66 -42.73
C PHE A 783 12.96 -7.45 -43.70
N SER A 784 11.72 -7.27 -43.23
CA SER A 784 10.60 -7.06 -44.13
C SER A 784 10.74 -5.68 -44.81
N PRO A 785 10.83 -5.58 -46.15
CA PRO A 785 10.33 -4.38 -46.83
C PRO A 785 8.83 -4.33 -46.51
N THR A 786 8.04 -3.28 -46.69
CA THR A 786 6.62 -3.23 -46.23
C THR A 786 6.41 -3.16 -44.71
N ALA A 787 6.69 -4.20 -43.92
CA ALA A 787 6.36 -4.25 -42.49
C ALA A 787 7.52 -3.85 -41.54
N GLY A 788 8.74 -3.74 -42.06
CA GLY A 788 9.95 -3.42 -41.30
C GLY A 788 10.81 -2.33 -41.95
N ILE A 789 12.06 -2.23 -41.49
CA ILE A 789 13.06 -1.29 -42.00
C ILE A 789 13.80 -1.83 -43.24
N GLY A 790 13.71 -3.13 -43.53
CA GLY A 790 14.17 -3.70 -44.80
C GLY A 790 15.67 -3.98 -44.87
N TYR A 791 16.28 -4.47 -43.79
CA TYR A 791 17.65 -4.97 -43.79
C TYR A 791 17.85 -5.99 -44.91
N SER A 792 18.96 -5.83 -45.63
CA SER A 792 19.31 -6.59 -46.83
C SER A 792 20.71 -7.19 -46.76
N PHE A 793 21.43 -6.94 -45.67
CA PHE A 793 22.78 -7.42 -45.40
C PHE A 793 22.81 -8.22 -44.09
N GLY A 794 23.76 -9.15 -43.98
CA GLY A 794 24.02 -9.83 -42.72
C GLY A 794 25.44 -10.36 -42.63
N ARG A 795 26.07 -10.14 -41.49
CA ARG A 795 27.36 -10.75 -41.17
C ARG A 795 27.15 -12.04 -40.40
N ILE A 796 27.96 -13.04 -40.69
CA ILE A 796 27.99 -14.33 -39.99
C ILE A 796 29.40 -14.50 -39.42
N PRO A 797 29.56 -14.40 -38.10
CA PRO A 797 30.80 -14.80 -37.44
C PRO A 797 31.09 -16.28 -37.71
N MET A 798 32.26 -16.56 -38.28
CA MET A 798 32.76 -17.93 -38.41
C MET A 798 33.32 -18.35 -37.05
N ALA A 799 32.70 -19.38 -36.48
CA ALA A 799 32.92 -19.87 -35.13
C ALA A 799 32.60 -18.82 -34.03
N SER A 800 33.21 -18.95 -32.86
CA SER A 800 33.02 -17.99 -31.76
C SER A 800 33.50 -16.59 -32.13
N CYS A 801 32.79 -15.59 -31.60
CA CYS A 801 33.16 -14.17 -31.63
C CYS A 801 33.10 -13.61 -30.21
N ASP A 802 33.37 -12.31 -30.04
CA ASP A 802 33.21 -11.62 -28.76
C ASP A 802 31.84 -11.91 -28.11
N PHE A 803 30.77 -11.89 -28.92
CA PHE A 803 29.37 -12.11 -28.52
C PHE A 803 28.95 -13.58 -28.49
N SER A 804 29.89 -14.48 -28.20
CA SER A 804 29.65 -15.90 -27.91
C SER A 804 29.67 -16.15 -26.40
N THR A 805 29.03 -17.22 -25.92
CA THR A 805 29.06 -17.58 -24.48
C THR A 805 30.41 -18.15 -24.03
N HIS A 806 31.18 -18.67 -24.98
CA HIS A 806 32.50 -19.23 -24.79
C HIS A 806 33.26 -19.23 -26.14
N VAL A 807 34.56 -19.52 -26.08
CA VAL A 807 35.43 -19.62 -27.26
C VAL A 807 35.36 -21.04 -27.84
N TYR A 808 35.13 -21.15 -29.15
CA TYR A 808 35.07 -22.40 -29.91
C TYR A 808 35.49 -22.20 -31.36
N SER A 809 35.98 -23.27 -32.01
CA SER A 809 36.21 -23.33 -33.46
C SER A 809 35.36 -24.42 -34.12
N TYR A 810 35.51 -24.64 -35.44
CA TYR A 810 34.83 -25.74 -36.14
C TYR A 810 35.69 -27.00 -36.24
N ASP A 811 36.95 -26.93 -35.80
CA ASP A 811 37.82 -28.08 -35.69
C ASP A 811 38.85 -27.86 -34.58
N ASP A 812 38.53 -28.36 -33.39
CA ASP A 812 39.40 -28.27 -32.21
C ASP A 812 40.31 -29.50 -32.04
N SER A 813 40.51 -30.31 -33.09
CA SER A 813 41.35 -31.53 -33.06
C SER A 813 42.80 -31.20 -33.41
N PRO A 814 43.75 -31.19 -32.46
CA PRO A 814 45.11 -30.75 -32.72
C PRO A 814 45.81 -31.61 -33.78
N GLY A 815 46.32 -30.97 -34.84
CA GLY A 815 47.06 -31.62 -35.92
C GLY A 815 46.20 -32.14 -37.08
N ASP A 816 44.89 -31.89 -37.10
CA ASP A 816 44.02 -32.25 -38.24
C ASP A 816 44.19 -31.28 -39.43
N LEU A 817 45.33 -31.39 -40.12
CA LEU A 817 45.65 -30.55 -41.27
C LEU A 817 44.69 -30.74 -42.46
N GLN A 818 43.89 -31.81 -42.47
CA GLN A 818 42.94 -32.14 -43.55
C GLN A 818 41.49 -31.77 -43.20
N LEU A 819 41.24 -31.26 -41.99
CA LEU A 819 39.91 -30.87 -41.51
C LEU A 819 38.89 -32.01 -41.57
N THR A 820 39.32 -33.23 -41.22
CA THR A 820 38.44 -34.41 -41.19
C THR A 820 37.42 -34.35 -40.05
N ASN A 821 37.72 -33.64 -38.97
CA ASN A 821 36.86 -33.44 -37.82
C ASN A 821 36.06 -32.12 -37.88
N PHE A 822 36.09 -31.42 -39.02
CA PHE A 822 35.33 -30.17 -39.18
C PHE A 822 33.83 -30.40 -38.97
N SER A 823 33.25 -29.66 -38.02
CA SER A 823 31.80 -29.64 -37.78
C SER A 823 31.33 -28.26 -37.35
N LEU A 824 30.13 -27.88 -37.79
CA LEU A 824 29.46 -26.70 -37.25
C LEU A 824 29.12 -26.91 -35.76
N ALA A 825 29.20 -25.84 -34.99
CA ALA A 825 28.89 -25.85 -33.56
C ALA A 825 27.37 -25.87 -33.30
N PRO A 826 26.92 -26.25 -32.09
CA PRO A 826 25.52 -26.18 -31.69
C PRO A 826 24.89 -24.79 -31.87
N GLU A 827 25.65 -23.73 -31.63
CA GLU A 827 25.26 -22.32 -31.79
C GLU A 827 24.87 -21.99 -33.23
N ASP A 828 25.59 -22.55 -34.20
CA ASP A 828 25.28 -22.41 -35.62
C ASP A 828 23.99 -23.17 -35.98
N LEU A 829 23.88 -24.44 -35.55
CA LEU A 829 22.80 -25.34 -35.93
C LEU A 829 21.45 -25.02 -35.28
N THR A 830 21.47 -24.55 -34.03
CA THR A 830 20.27 -24.25 -33.24
C THR A 830 19.95 -22.76 -33.14
N GLY A 831 20.96 -21.91 -33.36
CA GLY A 831 20.84 -20.45 -33.26
C GLY A 831 20.94 -19.76 -34.62
N LYS A 832 22.16 -19.56 -35.12
CA LYS A 832 22.45 -18.66 -36.25
C LYS A 832 21.73 -19.08 -37.54
N ILE A 833 21.86 -20.33 -37.97
CA ILE A 833 21.30 -20.81 -39.24
C ILE A 833 19.77 -20.75 -39.25
N PRO A 834 19.03 -21.27 -38.23
CA PRO A 834 17.59 -21.10 -38.16
C PRO A 834 17.14 -19.64 -38.18
N LEU A 835 17.85 -18.75 -37.47
CA LEU A 835 17.56 -17.32 -37.44
C LEU A 835 17.73 -16.68 -38.82
N ILE A 836 18.80 -17.03 -39.55
CA ILE A 836 19.06 -16.56 -40.91
C ILE A 836 17.97 -17.02 -41.88
N ILE A 837 17.63 -18.32 -41.89
CA ILE A 837 16.59 -18.88 -42.77
C ILE A 837 15.25 -18.17 -42.51
N LYS A 838 14.93 -17.95 -41.23
CA LYS A 838 13.72 -17.24 -40.83
C LYS A 838 13.75 -15.77 -41.26
N ALA A 839 14.87 -15.07 -41.11
CA ALA A 839 15.04 -13.71 -41.62
C ALA A 839 14.87 -13.64 -43.15
N GLN A 840 15.48 -14.56 -43.89
CA GLN A 840 15.35 -14.65 -45.35
C GLN A 840 13.89 -14.81 -45.78
N SER A 841 13.10 -15.61 -45.05
CA SER A 841 11.68 -15.84 -45.36
C SER A 841 10.80 -14.58 -45.32
N PHE A 842 11.26 -13.50 -44.68
CA PHE A 842 10.57 -12.20 -44.62
C PHE A 842 11.04 -11.20 -45.67
N THR A 843 12.02 -11.56 -46.50
CA THR A 843 12.52 -10.73 -47.60
C THR A 843 11.91 -11.13 -48.93
N ALA A 844 11.87 -10.20 -49.89
CA ALA A 844 11.50 -10.54 -51.26
C ALA A 844 12.58 -11.46 -51.87
N ASN A 845 12.18 -12.63 -52.40
CA ASN A 845 13.07 -13.62 -53.03
C ASN A 845 14.22 -14.14 -52.14
N ASN A 846 14.07 -14.18 -50.80
CA ASN A 846 15.10 -14.65 -49.87
C ASN A 846 16.47 -13.93 -50.03
N SER A 847 16.46 -12.64 -50.34
CA SER A 847 17.60 -11.91 -50.94
C SER A 847 18.53 -11.18 -49.95
N ILE A 848 18.81 -11.76 -48.79
CA ILE A 848 19.83 -11.19 -47.86
C ILE A 848 21.23 -11.51 -48.39
N LYS A 849 22.07 -10.48 -48.58
CA LYS A 849 23.51 -10.65 -48.87
C LYS A 849 24.25 -10.97 -47.58
N LEU A 850 24.65 -12.22 -47.43
CA LEU A 850 25.33 -12.73 -46.22
C LEU A 850 26.84 -12.82 -46.45
N PHE A 851 27.67 -12.40 -45.51
CA PHE A 851 29.11 -12.63 -45.61
C PHE A 851 29.68 -13.21 -44.32
N GLY A 852 30.68 -14.06 -44.47
CA GLY A 852 31.37 -14.72 -43.36
C GLY A 852 32.59 -13.91 -42.94
N SER A 853 32.87 -13.86 -41.65
CA SER A 853 34.04 -13.19 -41.09
C SER A 853 34.56 -14.00 -39.91
N PRO A 854 35.81 -14.51 -39.96
CA PRO A 854 36.39 -15.25 -38.85
C PRO A 854 37.06 -14.32 -37.83
N TRP A 855 36.83 -14.60 -36.55
CA TRP A 855 37.54 -13.94 -35.46
C TRP A 855 38.96 -14.48 -35.26
N SER A 856 39.15 -15.79 -35.45
CA SER A 856 40.47 -16.43 -35.36
C SER A 856 40.46 -17.79 -36.04
N ALA A 857 41.63 -18.29 -36.43
CA ALA A 857 41.83 -19.71 -36.72
C ALA A 857 41.67 -20.58 -35.46
N PRO A 858 41.42 -21.90 -35.61
CA PRO A 858 41.47 -22.85 -34.51
C PRO A 858 42.76 -22.72 -33.68
N GLY A 859 42.63 -22.81 -32.36
CA GLY A 859 43.72 -22.48 -31.43
C GLY A 859 44.98 -23.32 -31.65
N TRP A 860 44.82 -24.60 -32.00
CA TRP A 860 45.94 -25.51 -32.27
C TRP A 860 46.73 -25.15 -33.54
N MET A 861 46.19 -24.31 -34.44
CA MET A 861 46.93 -23.82 -35.61
C MET A 861 47.81 -22.61 -35.30
N LYS A 862 47.59 -21.95 -34.15
CA LYS A 862 48.33 -20.75 -33.72
C LYS A 862 49.55 -21.12 -32.89
N GLN A 863 50.56 -20.25 -32.87
CA GLN A 863 51.79 -20.44 -32.10
C GLN A 863 51.55 -20.46 -30.58
N ASN A 864 50.55 -19.72 -30.10
CA ASN A 864 50.15 -19.71 -28.70
C ASN A 864 49.30 -20.93 -28.30
N GLY A 865 48.91 -21.78 -29.26
CA GLY A 865 48.05 -22.95 -29.04
C GLY A 865 46.63 -22.62 -28.58
N GLN A 866 46.22 -21.35 -28.60
CA GLN A 866 44.96 -20.87 -28.04
C GLN A 866 44.23 -19.97 -29.03
N MET A 867 42.91 -20.14 -29.13
CA MET A 867 42.08 -19.25 -29.95
C MET A 867 41.99 -17.85 -29.30
N GLN A 868 41.94 -17.78 -27.96
CA GLN A 868 42.03 -16.54 -27.19
C GLN A 868 43.42 -15.92 -27.25
N GLY A 869 43.47 -14.59 -27.37
CA GLY A 869 44.69 -13.81 -27.44
C GLY A 869 45.32 -13.76 -28.83
N GLY A 870 46.21 -12.80 -29.04
CA GLY A 870 46.88 -12.62 -30.32
C GLY A 870 48.04 -13.60 -30.53
N GLY A 871 48.13 -14.20 -31.73
CA GLY A 871 49.27 -15.03 -32.11
C GLY A 871 49.19 -15.53 -33.56
N PRO A 872 50.29 -15.50 -34.34
CA PRO A 872 50.29 -15.94 -35.73
C PRO A 872 50.09 -17.45 -35.84
N LEU A 873 49.72 -17.89 -37.05
CA LEU A 873 49.71 -19.31 -37.39
C LEU A 873 51.11 -19.91 -37.28
N GLN A 874 51.17 -21.21 -37.03
CA GLN A 874 52.42 -21.96 -36.99
C GLN A 874 53.07 -22.01 -38.39
N GLY A 875 54.38 -21.75 -38.43
CA GLY A 875 55.16 -21.74 -39.68
C GLY A 875 55.02 -20.46 -40.51
N ASP A 876 55.66 -20.45 -41.66
CA ASP A 876 55.67 -19.30 -42.59
C ASP A 876 54.41 -19.25 -43.46
N VAL A 877 54.08 -18.06 -43.96
CA VAL A 877 52.99 -17.87 -44.94
C VAL A 877 53.28 -18.70 -46.18
N GLY A 878 52.40 -19.68 -46.46
CA GLY A 878 52.60 -20.70 -47.51
C GLY A 878 52.84 -22.12 -46.97
N GLY A 879 53.02 -22.28 -45.65
CA GLY A 879 53.10 -23.58 -44.99
C GLY A 879 51.75 -24.31 -44.86
N SER A 880 51.80 -25.53 -44.29
CA SER A 880 50.63 -26.41 -44.16
C SER A 880 49.49 -25.79 -43.34
N TYR A 881 49.79 -25.09 -42.24
CA TYR A 881 48.76 -24.46 -41.40
C TYR A 881 48.00 -23.33 -42.11
N TYR A 882 48.68 -22.53 -42.94
CA TYR A 882 48.02 -21.54 -43.78
C TYR A 882 47.13 -22.21 -44.85
N GLN A 883 47.60 -23.29 -45.48
CA GLN A 883 46.75 -24.06 -46.40
C GLN A 883 45.51 -24.63 -45.72
N THR A 884 45.69 -25.20 -44.52
CA THR A 884 44.59 -25.74 -43.71
C THR A 884 43.61 -24.63 -43.34
N PHE A 885 44.09 -23.44 -42.94
CA PHE A 885 43.21 -22.30 -42.68
C PHE A 885 42.49 -21.82 -43.94
N ALA A 886 43.12 -21.81 -45.12
CA ALA A 886 42.42 -21.53 -46.38
C ALA A 886 41.31 -22.56 -46.67
N ASN A 887 41.58 -23.85 -46.44
CA ASN A 887 40.60 -24.93 -46.58
C ASN A 887 39.46 -24.83 -45.55
N TYR A 888 39.72 -24.23 -44.39
CA TYR A 888 38.73 -24.01 -43.33
C TYR A 888 37.58 -23.10 -43.80
N PHE A 889 37.88 -22.07 -44.61
CA PHE A 889 36.84 -21.27 -45.29
C PHE A 889 36.01 -22.11 -46.26
N VAL A 890 36.66 -22.97 -47.04
CA VAL A 890 35.97 -23.83 -48.01
C VAL A 890 35.00 -24.77 -47.29
N LYS A 891 35.44 -25.41 -46.19
CA LYS A 891 34.58 -26.24 -45.34
C LYS A 891 33.40 -25.47 -44.75
N PHE A 892 33.63 -24.24 -44.28
CA PHE A 892 32.56 -23.37 -43.79
C PHE A 892 31.53 -23.05 -44.89
N LEU A 893 31.98 -22.68 -46.09
CA LEU A 893 31.11 -22.42 -47.23
C LEU A 893 30.27 -23.64 -47.61
N GLU A 894 30.89 -24.82 -47.66
CA GLU A 894 30.20 -26.09 -47.93
C GLU A 894 29.15 -26.41 -46.86
N ALA A 895 29.51 -26.28 -45.58
CA ALA A 895 28.63 -26.62 -44.47
C ALA A 895 27.40 -25.69 -44.38
N TYR A 896 27.59 -24.38 -44.57
CA TYR A 896 26.47 -23.43 -44.59
C TYR A 896 25.59 -23.60 -45.84
N ALA A 897 26.19 -23.85 -47.01
CA ALA A 897 25.46 -24.10 -48.24
C ALA A 897 24.59 -25.37 -48.15
N GLN A 898 25.07 -26.44 -47.51
CA GLN A 898 24.30 -27.65 -47.24
C GLN A 898 23.07 -27.41 -46.35
N LYS A 899 23.07 -26.35 -45.56
CA LYS A 899 21.93 -25.92 -44.73
C LYS A 899 21.04 -24.87 -45.42
N GLY A 900 21.27 -24.60 -46.71
CA GLY A 900 20.49 -23.66 -47.49
C GLY A 900 20.91 -22.20 -47.36
N VAL A 901 22.03 -21.90 -46.67
CA VAL A 901 22.54 -20.54 -46.50
C VAL A 901 23.68 -20.29 -47.49
N LYS A 902 23.44 -19.41 -48.45
CA LYS A 902 24.46 -19.00 -49.45
C LYS A 902 25.11 -17.69 -49.04
N LEU A 903 26.43 -17.62 -49.17
CA LEU A 903 27.19 -16.41 -48.90
C LEU A 903 27.38 -15.58 -50.18
N TRP A 904 27.44 -14.27 -49.99
CA TRP A 904 27.78 -13.22 -50.95
C TRP A 904 29.26 -12.82 -50.86
N GLY A 905 29.87 -12.89 -49.67
CA GLY A 905 31.28 -12.54 -49.49
C GLY A 905 31.94 -13.18 -48.27
N LEU A 906 33.25 -12.93 -48.13
CA LEU A 906 34.07 -13.35 -46.99
C LEU A 906 35.08 -12.24 -46.66
N THR A 907 35.31 -11.99 -45.38
CA THR A 907 36.50 -11.28 -44.93
C THR A 907 37.60 -12.28 -44.58
N MET A 908 38.86 -11.88 -44.70
CA MET A 908 39.98 -12.80 -44.45
C MET A 908 40.20 -13.04 -42.96
N LEU A 909 40.14 -11.99 -42.15
CA LEU A 909 40.31 -12.08 -40.70
C LEU A 909 39.80 -10.80 -40.06
N ASN A 910 38.99 -10.92 -39.00
CA ASN A 910 38.62 -9.80 -38.15
C ASN A 910 39.83 -9.33 -37.32
N GLU A 911 40.08 -8.02 -37.29
CA GLU A 911 41.17 -7.39 -36.51
C GLU A 911 42.53 -8.11 -36.63
N PRO A 912 43.10 -8.23 -37.85
CA PRO A 912 44.34 -8.93 -38.10
C PRO A 912 45.51 -8.40 -37.26
N THR A 913 45.49 -7.10 -36.93
CA THR A 913 46.38 -6.31 -36.06
C THR A 913 47.88 -6.61 -36.18
N CYS A 914 48.69 -5.65 -36.64
CA CYS A 914 50.13 -5.87 -36.78
C CYS A 914 50.86 -5.84 -35.41
N GLY A 915 51.52 -6.95 -35.04
CA GLY A 915 52.57 -6.99 -34.01
C GLY A 915 52.27 -7.77 -32.73
N ALA A 916 53.33 -8.30 -32.10
CA ALA A 916 53.25 -9.06 -30.85
C ALA A 916 53.11 -8.14 -29.63
N LYS A 917 51.89 -7.76 -29.25
CA LYS A 917 51.67 -7.15 -27.92
C LYS A 917 51.62 -8.27 -26.88
N ALA A 918 52.42 -8.13 -25.82
CA ALA A 918 52.56 -9.17 -24.79
C ALA A 918 51.26 -9.51 -24.02
N ASN A 919 50.20 -8.69 -24.15
CA ASN A 919 48.91 -8.85 -23.46
C ASN A 919 47.72 -8.49 -24.38
N PHE A 920 47.68 -9.06 -25.58
CA PHE A 920 46.52 -8.87 -26.46
C PHE A 920 45.39 -9.81 -26.03
N TRP A 921 44.25 -9.25 -25.61
CA TRP A 921 43.22 -9.98 -24.85
C TRP A 921 42.12 -10.62 -25.71
N TYR A 922 41.95 -10.16 -26.96
CA TYR A 922 40.94 -10.65 -27.90
C TYR A 922 41.54 -11.53 -29.00
N GLN A 923 40.68 -12.18 -29.79
CA GLN A 923 41.03 -13.16 -30.83
C GLN A 923 41.68 -12.45 -32.03
N SER A 924 42.97 -12.70 -32.29
CA SER A 924 43.68 -12.17 -33.48
C SER A 924 44.84 -13.08 -33.91
N MET A 925 45.29 -12.96 -35.16
CA MET A 925 46.41 -13.73 -35.73
C MET A 925 47.68 -12.92 -36.01
N TYR A 926 47.78 -11.67 -35.54
CA TYR A 926 48.96 -10.81 -35.78
C TYR A 926 49.42 -10.71 -37.24
N MET A 927 48.47 -10.75 -38.17
CA MET A 927 48.76 -10.76 -39.59
C MET A 927 49.16 -9.35 -40.03
N SER A 928 50.36 -9.19 -40.59
CA SER A 928 50.78 -7.93 -41.22
C SER A 928 50.10 -7.77 -42.59
N PRO A 929 50.03 -6.55 -43.17
CA PRO A 929 49.49 -6.37 -44.51
C PRO A 929 50.26 -7.18 -45.58
N GLU A 930 51.57 -7.41 -45.41
CA GLU A 930 52.36 -8.27 -46.29
C GLU A 930 51.97 -9.74 -46.13
N ASN A 931 51.73 -10.21 -44.89
CA ASN A 931 51.25 -11.57 -44.66
C ASN A 931 49.84 -11.77 -45.23
N GLU A 932 48.95 -10.79 -45.09
CA GLU A 932 47.60 -10.84 -45.65
C GLU A 932 47.65 -10.88 -47.19
N ARG A 933 48.50 -10.05 -47.81
CA ARG A 933 48.78 -10.06 -49.26
C ARG A 933 49.23 -11.44 -49.73
N ASP A 934 50.24 -11.99 -49.08
CA ASP A 934 50.84 -13.27 -49.48
C ASP A 934 49.88 -14.44 -49.25
N PHE A 935 49.06 -14.38 -48.20
CA PHE A 935 48.03 -15.37 -47.93
C PHE A 935 46.88 -15.30 -48.95
N ALA A 936 46.38 -14.10 -49.29
CA ALA A 936 45.40 -13.89 -50.36
C ALA A 936 45.88 -14.47 -51.68
N LYS A 937 47.11 -14.12 -52.08
CA LYS A 937 47.69 -14.51 -53.37
C LYS A 937 47.94 -16.01 -53.48
N ASN A 938 48.59 -16.60 -52.48
CA ASN A 938 49.17 -17.93 -52.65
C ASN A 938 48.23 -19.06 -52.21
N MET A 939 47.31 -18.82 -51.28
CA MET A 939 46.54 -19.89 -50.63
C MET A 939 45.03 -19.59 -50.58
N TRP A 940 44.62 -18.51 -49.91
CA TRP A 940 43.22 -18.22 -49.59
C TRP A 940 42.38 -17.90 -50.82
N GLY A 941 42.84 -16.97 -51.67
CA GLY A 941 42.17 -16.60 -52.92
C GLY A 941 42.01 -17.80 -53.86
N PRO A 942 43.09 -18.53 -54.20
CA PRO A 942 43.00 -19.75 -55.01
C PRO A 942 42.08 -20.81 -54.41
N ALA A 943 42.17 -21.09 -53.10
CA ALA A 943 41.35 -22.11 -52.45
C ALA A 943 39.84 -21.79 -52.55
N ILE A 944 39.46 -20.53 -52.30
CA ILE A 944 38.06 -20.12 -52.38
C ILE A 944 37.59 -20.13 -53.83
N ARG A 945 38.33 -19.54 -54.79
CA ARG A 945 37.90 -19.47 -56.19
C ARG A 945 37.78 -20.84 -56.86
N ASN A 946 38.60 -21.81 -56.45
CA ASN A 946 38.55 -23.18 -56.95
C ASN A 946 37.43 -24.03 -56.29
N SER A 947 36.88 -23.58 -55.17
CA SER A 947 35.78 -24.29 -54.50
C SER A 947 34.44 -24.17 -55.24
N GLN A 948 33.53 -25.12 -55.01
CA GLN A 948 32.20 -25.13 -55.63
C GLN A 948 31.38 -23.87 -55.32
N TYR A 949 31.52 -23.32 -54.11
CA TYR A 949 30.68 -22.23 -53.60
C TYR A 949 31.40 -20.86 -53.55
N GLY A 950 32.67 -20.78 -53.98
CA GLY A 950 33.50 -19.59 -53.83
C GLY A 950 33.82 -18.79 -55.10
N LYS A 951 33.38 -19.26 -56.27
CA LYS A 951 33.70 -18.64 -57.58
C LYS A 951 33.33 -17.15 -57.66
N ASP A 952 32.13 -16.79 -57.20
CA ASP A 952 31.57 -15.44 -57.36
C ASP A 952 31.53 -14.63 -56.04
N LEU A 953 32.17 -15.13 -54.97
CA LEU A 953 32.17 -14.45 -53.66
C LEU A 953 32.98 -13.15 -53.70
N LYS A 954 32.51 -12.13 -52.99
CA LYS A 954 33.29 -10.92 -52.74
C LYS A 954 34.27 -11.14 -51.59
N LEU A 955 35.56 -11.03 -51.89
CA LEU A 955 36.64 -11.25 -50.92
C LEU A 955 37.18 -9.92 -50.40
N MET A 956 37.26 -9.80 -49.08
CA MET A 956 37.62 -8.56 -48.40
C MET A 956 38.80 -8.77 -47.46
N ILE A 957 39.69 -7.77 -47.41
CA ILE A 957 40.84 -7.71 -46.51
C ILE A 957 40.59 -6.75 -45.33
N LEU A 958 41.52 -6.71 -44.39
CA LEU A 958 41.55 -5.86 -43.20
C LEU A 958 40.50 -6.17 -42.13
N ASP A 959 39.21 -5.95 -42.36
CA ASP A 959 38.13 -6.14 -41.37
C ASP A 959 38.49 -5.62 -39.95
N ASP A 960 38.89 -4.34 -39.88
CA ASP A 960 39.35 -3.62 -38.68
C ASP A 960 39.01 -2.12 -38.80
N ASN A 961 39.28 -1.33 -37.77
CA ASN A 961 39.13 0.11 -37.76
C ASN A 961 39.97 0.80 -38.84
N ARG A 962 39.44 1.90 -39.40
CA ARG A 962 40.04 2.68 -40.51
C ARG A 962 41.39 3.36 -40.22
N GLY A 963 41.99 3.11 -39.06
CA GLY A 963 43.26 3.70 -38.64
C GLY A 963 44.46 3.24 -39.46
N ASN A 964 44.42 2.02 -40.02
CA ASN A 964 45.49 1.44 -40.83
C ASN A 964 45.33 1.73 -42.33
N LEU A 965 44.33 2.51 -42.71
CA LEU A 965 44.06 2.89 -44.09
C LEU A 965 44.66 4.27 -44.41
N PRO A 966 45.19 4.49 -45.62
CA PRO A 966 45.17 3.59 -46.78
C PRO A 966 46.29 2.54 -46.81
N ASP A 967 47.32 2.67 -45.97
CA ASP A 967 48.57 1.89 -46.04
C ASP A 967 48.37 0.37 -46.16
N TRP A 968 47.42 -0.20 -45.42
CA TRP A 968 47.13 -1.62 -45.47
C TRP A 968 46.61 -2.08 -46.85
N ALA A 969 45.68 -1.30 -47.40
CA ALA A 969 45.13 -1.54 -48.74
C ALA A 969 46.20 -1.34 -49.81
N ASP A 970 47.02 -0.29 -49.69
CA ASP A 970 48.14 -0.01 -50.59
C ASP A 970 49.11 -1.19 -50.66
N THR A 971 49.47 -1.78 -49.52
CA THR A 971 50.38 -2.94 -49.48
C THR A 971 49.79 -4.19 -50.14
N VAL A 972 48.52 -4.50 -49.90
CA VAL A 972 47.89 -5.70 -50.47
C VAL A 972 47.63 -5.53 -51.98
N PHE A 973 47.10 -4.39 -52.39
CA PHE A 973 46.72 -4.16 -53.78
C PHE A 973 47.91 -3.81 -54.69
N ALA A 974 49.06 -3.44 -54.13
CA ALA A 974 50.30 -3.27 -54.91
C ALA A 974 50.81 -4.56 -55.58
N ASP A 975 50.44 -5.76 -55.10
CA ASP A 975 50.70 -7.03 -55.81
C ASP A 975 49.49 -7.42 -56.66
N PRO A 976 49.62 -7.43 -58.02
CA PRO A 976 48.51 -7.76 -58.91
C PRO A 976 47.90 -9.14 -58.65
N ASN A 977 48.69 -10.11 -58.19
CA ASN A 977 48.19 -11.46 -57.96
C ASN A 977 47.33 -11.55 -56.69
N ALA A 978 47.61 -10.74 -55.67
CA ALA A 978 46.73 -10.61 -54.52
C ALA A 978 45.49 -9.78 -54.88
N SER A 979 45.70 -8.64 -55.57
CA SER A 979 44.64 -7.72 -55.98
C SER A 979 43.58 -8.36 -56.88
N ASN A 980 43.96 -9.33 -57.72
CA ASN A 980 43.02 -10.06 -58.59
C ASN A 980 42.03 -10.95 -57.81
N TYR A 981 42.38 -11.39 -56.60
CA TYR A 981 41.48 -12.20 -55.77
C TYR A 981 40.59 -11.34 -54.87
N VAL A 982 41.07 -10.18 -54.42
CA VAL A 982 40.42 -9.33 -53.43
C VAL A 982 39.59 -8.23 -54.11
N ASP A 983 38.31 -8.15 -53.74
CA ASP A 983 37.33 -7.24 -54.33
C ASP A 983 37.15 -5.93 -53.53
N GLY A 984 37.50 -5.91 -52.24
CA GLY A 984 37.25 -4.76 -51.37
C GLY A 984 37.95 -4.81 -50.01
N VAL A 985 37.64 -3.82 -49.18
CA VAL A 985 38.19 -3.65 -47.83
C VAL A 985 37.04 -3.57 -46.83
N ALA A 986 37.12 -4.38 -45.78
CA ALA A 986 36.18 -4.36 -44.67
C ALA A 986 36.67 -3.42 -43.56
N VAL A 987 35.74 -2.67 -42.94
CA VAL A 987 36.06 -1.61 -41.98
C VAL A 987 35.09 -1.64 -40.78
N HIS A 988 35.60 -1.34 -39.59
CA HIS A 988 34.79 -1.20 -38.37
C HIS A 988 34.41 0.25 -38.05
N TRP A 989 33.26 0.40 -37.40
CA TRP A 989 32.66 1.65 -36.95
C TRP A 989 32.53 1.69 -35.42
N TYR A 990 33.66 1.91 -34.78
CA TYR A 990 33.79 2.41 -33.42
C TYR A 990 35.15 3.11 -33.35
N GLU A 991 35.35 4.09 -32.46
CA GLU A 991 36.52 5.01 -32.45
C GLU A 991 36.58 6.11 -33.53
N ASP A 992 35.45 6.50 -34.14
CA ASP A 992 35.43 7.53 -35.19
C ASP A 992 36.08 8.87 -34.77
N GLN A 993 36.04 9.21 -33.46
CA GLN A 993 36.68 10.43 -32.92
C GLN A 993 38.21 10.40 -33.02
N THR A 994 38.84 9.23 -33.02
CA THR A 994 40.31 9.08 -33.02
C THR A 994 40.86 8.69 -34.39
N LYS A 995 40.00 8.19 -35.30
CA LYS A 995 40.37 7.74 -36.65
C LYS A 995 39.61 8.56 -37.73
N PRO A 996 40.28 9.42 -38.53
CA PRO A 996 39.58 10.29 -39.48
C PRO A 996 38.89 9.56 -40.66
N ALA A 997 37.67 9.98 -41.02
CA ALA A 997 36.95 9.47 -42.20
C ALA A 997 37.71 9.70 -43.53
N ALA A 998 38.59 10.70 -43.58
CA ALA A 998 39.43 11.00 -44.75
C ALA A 998 40.30 9.82 -45.19
N ASN A 999 40.60 8.86 -44.31
CA ASN A 999 41.33 7.64 -44.69
C ASN A 999 40.53 6.78 -45.67
N LEU A 1000 39.20 6.72 -45.55
CA LEU A 1000 38.32 5.99 -46.48
C LEU A 1000 38.37 6.61 -47.87
N MET A 1001 38.24 7.93 -47.95
CA MET A 1001 38.36 8.68 -49.20
C MET A 1001 39.72 8.43 -49.88
N LYS A 1002 40.82 8.50 -49.11
CA LYS A 1002 42.17 8.23 -49.64
C LYS A 1002 42.31 6.81 -50.17
N THR A 1003 41.81 5.81 -49.44
CA THR A 1003 41.84 4.41 -49.89
C THR A 1003 41.11 4.22 -51.22
N HIS A 1004 39.92 4.82 -51.36
CA HIS A 1004 39.17 4.74 -52.61
C HIS A 1004 39.90 5.45 -53.76
N VAL A 1005 40.49 6.63 -53.52
CA VAL A 1005 41.27 7.35 -54.54
C VAL A 1005 42.48 6.53 -55.00
N ASN A 1006 43.16 5.84 -54.08
CA ASN A 1006 44.29 4.97 -54.42
C ASN A 1006 43.84 3.70 -55.18
N HIS A 1007 42.67 3.14 -54.84
CA HIS A 1007 42.15 1.88 -55.38
C HIS A 1007 40.67 1.99 -55.79
N PRO A 1008 40.35 2.69 -56.89
CA PRO A 1008 38.97 3.03 -57.26
C PRO A 1008 38.13 1.84 -57.71
N ASP A 1009 38.76 0.72 -58.10
CA ASP A 1009 38.08 -0.53 -58.46
C ASP A 1009 37.66 -1.38 -57.24
N LYS A 1010 38.12 -1.02 -56.03
CA LYS A 1010 37.87 -1.75 -54.79
C LYS A 1010 36.79 -1.05 -53.96
N PHE A 1011 35.85 -1.83 -53.43
CA PHE A 1011 34.79 -1.27 -52.58
C PHE A 1011 35.21 -1.20 -51.12
N LEU A 1012 34.61 -0.26 -50.36
CA LEU A 1012 34.74 -0.17 -48.91
C LEU A 1012 33.43 -0.56 -48.24
N LEU A 1013 33.46 -1.47 -47.27
CA LEU A 1013 32.26 -1.95 -46.58
C LEU A 1013 32.44 -1.85 -45.07
N TYR A 1014 31.48 -1.23 -44.38
CA TYR A 1014 31.42 -1.32 -42.93
C TYR A 1014 30.81 -2.65 -42.49
N THR A 1015 31.59 -3.45 -41.78
CA THR A 1015 31.27 -4.85 -41.40
C THR A 1015 30.92 -5.01 -39.92
N GLU A 1016 31.25 -4.00 -39.10
CA GLU A 1016 30.98 -3.99 -37.67
C GLU A 1016 30.68 -2.56 -37.20
N ALA A 1017 29.47 -2.31 -36.72
CA ALA A 1017 29.06 -0.98 -36.28
C ALA A 1017 28.31 -1.02 -34.94
N CYS A 1018 28.74 -0.21 -33.98
CA CYS A 1018 28.05 -0.08 -32.70
C CYS A 1018 28.21 1.32 -32.08
N ALA A 1019 27.29 1.65 -31.17
CA ALA A 1019 27.48 2.73 -30.21
C ALA A 1019 27.81 2.16 -28.83
N GLY A 1020 28.30 3.01 -27.94
CA GLY A 1020 28.56 2.66 -26.55
C GLY A 1020 29.80 1.80 -26.32
N TRP A 1021 30.74 1.82 -27.26
CA TRP A 1021 32.06 1.20 -27.08
C TRP A 1021 33.02 2.10 -26.27
N GLU A 1022 32.88 3.43 -26.38
CA GLU A 1022 33.75 4.38 -25.67
C GLU A 1022 33.61 4.27 -24.14
N ALA A 1023 34.73 4.29 -23.41
CA ALA A 1023 34.76 4.08 -21.95
C ALA A 1023 33.87 5.05 -21.14
N LYS A 1024 33.58 6.26 -21.66
CA LYS A 1024 32.71 7.25 -21.01
C LYS A 1024 31.22 7.03 -21.28
N ASP A 1025 30.87 6.24 -22.28
CA ASP A 1025 29.50 5.94 -22.69
C ASP A 1025 29.28 4.42 -22.86
N GLN A 1026 29.88 3.60 -21.99
CA GLN A 1026 29.90 2.16 -22.18
C GLN A 1026 28.51 1.50 -21.92
N GLY A 1027 28.16 0.51 -22.74
CA GLY A 1027 27.01 -0.39 -22.53
C GLY A 1027 25.68 0.12 -23.10
N PRO A 1028 24.61 -0.71 -23.06
CA PRO A 1028 23.29 -0.30 -23.53
C PRO A 1028 22.68 0.88 -22.76
N LYS A 1029 22.03 1.81 -23.46
CA LYS A 1029 21.34 2.99 -22.88
C LYS A 1029 19.96 3.14 -23.49
N LEU A 1030 18.98 2.51 -22.86
CA LEU A 1030 17.61 2.43 -23.36
C LEU A 1030 16.99 3.81 -23.57
N GLY A 1031 16.59 4.11 -24.81
CA GLY A 1031 15.87 5.33 -25.17
C GLY A 1031 16.74 6.56 -25.45
N LEU A 1032 18.06 6.42 -25.51
CA LEU A 1032 18.97 7.55 -25.70
C LEU A 1032 19.06 8.00 -27.18
N TRP A 1033 18.40 9.11 -27.52
CA TRP A 1033 18.36 9.63 -28.89
C TRP A 1033 19.69 10.23 -29.39
N SER A 1034 20.60 10.64 -28.50
CA SER A 1034 21.92 11.12 -28.94
C SER A 1034 22.68 10.04 -29.71
N ARG A 1035 22.60 8.77 -29.28
CA ARG A 1035 23.21 7.63 -30.01
C ARG A 1035 22.61 7.41 -31.39
N ALA A 1036 21.31 7.69 -31.57
CA ALA A 1036 20.68 7.64 -32.87
C ALA A 1036 21.18 8.74 -33.80
N ASN A 1037 21.43 9.93 -33.26
CA ASN A 1037 22.04 11.03 -34.01
C ASN A 1037 23.47 10.68 -34.43
N ASP A 1038 24.27 10.10 -33.54
CA ASP A 1038 25.64 9.66 -33.85
C ASP A 1038 25.64 8.58 -34.93
N TYR A 1039 24.75 7.59 -34.84
CA TYR A 1039 24.51 6.59 -35.88
C TYR A 1039 24.19 7.23 -37.24
N ALA A 1040 23.22 8.15 -37.28
CA ALA A 1040 22.81 8.78 -38.53
C ALA A 1040 23.93 9.64 -39.13
N LYS A 1041 24.64 10.41 -38.30
CA LYS A 1041 25.76 11.24 -38.71
C LYS A 1041 26.85 10.39 -39.34
N SER A 1042 27.27 9.32 -38.67
CA SER A 1042 28.37 8.52 -39.15
C SER A 1042 28.05 7.70 -40.39
N ILE A 1043 26.79 7.27 -40.55
CA ILE A 1043 26.36 6.66 -41.82
C ILE A 1043 26.44 7.67 -42.95
N ILE A 1044 25.98 8.90 -42.74
CA ILE A 1044 26.09 9.97 -43.74
C ILE A 1044 27.56 10.21 -44.08
N ASP A 1045 28.42 10.36 -43.08
CA ASP A 1045 29.86 10.55 -43.26
C ASP A 1045 30.51 9.38 -44.01
N ALA A 1046 30.17 8.14 -43.66
CA ALA A 1046 30.65 6.93 -44.34
C ALA A 1046 30.24 6.91 -45.82
N MET A 1047 28.96 7.16 -46.13
CA MET A 1047 28.44 7.17 -47.50
C MET A 1047 29.04 8.31 -48.33
N ASN A 1048 29.32 9.47 -47.71
CA ASN A 1048 30.04 10.56 -48.37
C ASN A 1048 31.52 10.22 -48.64
N ASN A 1049 32.08 9.23 -47.95
CA ASN A 1049 33.46 8.77 -48.09
C ASN A 1049 33.56 7.36 -48.72
N TRP A 1050 32.78 7.10 -49.76
CA TRP A 1050 32.88 5.93 -50.65
C TRP A 1050 32.56 4.56 -50.04
N VAL A 1051 31.94 4.53 -48.86
CA VAL A 1051 31.42 3.28 -48.28
C VAL A 1051 30.19 2.81 -49.04
N THR A 1052 30.11 1.50 -49.29
CA THR A 1052 29.03 0.88 -50.08
C THR A 1052 27.97 0.21 -49.23
N GLY A 1053 28.17 0.04 -47.92
CA GLY A 1053 27.18 -0.57 -47.04
C GLY A 1053 27.54 -0.49 -45.57
N TRP A 1054 26.60 -0.87 -44.72
CA TRP A 1054 26.69 -0.76 -43.27
C TRP A 1054 26.10 -1.99 -42.57
N VAL A 1055 26.80 -2.49 -41.56
CA VAL A 1055 26.37 -3.67 -40.80
C VAL A 1055 26.57 -3.44 -39.30
N ASP A 1056 25.47 -3.44 -38.56
CA ASP A 1056 25.51 -3.39 -37.11
C ASP A 1056 26.19 -4.64 -36.53
N TRP A 1057 26.98 -4.46 -35.47
CA TRP A 1057 27.72 -5.55 -34.81
C TRP A 1057 26.79 -6.61 -34.21
N ASN A 1058 25.58 -6.22 -33.80
CA ASN A 1058 24.59 -7.15 -33.24
C ASN A 1058 23.17 -6.78 -33.65
N LEU A 1059 22.39 -7.77 -34.10
CA LEU A 1059 20.94 -7.61 -34.31
C LEU A 1059 20.15 -7.43 -33.00
N ALA A 1060 20.57 -8.11 -31.93
CA ALA A 1060 19.94 -7.99 -30.62
C ALA A 1060 20.92 -8.36 -29.50
N LEU A 1061 20.89 -7.61 -28.40
CA LEU A 1061 21.59 -7.91 -27.15
C LEU A 1061 20.61 -7.92 -25.97
N ASP A 1062 21.03 -8.39 -24.80
CA ASP A 1062 20.25 -8.17 -23.58
C ASP A 1062 20.45 -6.75 -23.03
N THR A 1063 19.70 -6.37 -21.99
CA THR A 1063 19.79 -5.03 -21.38
C THR A 1063 21.15 -4.71 -20.75
N ASN A 1064 22.07 -5.68 -20.67
CA ASN A 1064 23.44 -5.51 -20.18
C ASN A 1064 24.49 -5.61 -21.30
N GLY A 1065 24.09 -5.84 -22.55
CA GLY A 1065 24.97 -5.95 -23.71
C GLY A 1065 25.49 -7.37 -23.99
N GLY A 1066 24.93 -8.38 -23.33
CA GLY A 1066 25.34 -9.79 -23.44
C GLY A 1066 24.34 -10.69 -24.17
N PRO A 1067 24.58 -12.01 -24.13
CA PRO A 1067 25.74 -12.69 -23.53
C PRO A 1067 27.01 -12.55 -24.38
N ASN A 1068 28.17 -12.45 -23.74
CA ASN A 1068 29.47 -12.40 -24.41
C ASN A 1068 30.56 -12.89 -23.43
N TRP A 1069 31.58 -13.60 -23.91
CA TRP A 1069 32.60 -14.22 -23.04
C TRP A 1069 33.69 -13.23 -22.62
N VAL A 1070 33.79 -12.11 -23.32
CA VAL A 1070 34.88 -11.12 -23.16
C VAL A 1070 34.47 -9.88 -22.37
N ASN A 1071 33.26 -9.85 -21.81
CA ASN A 1071 32.64 -8.71 -21.14
C ASN A 1071 32.60 -7.42 -21.99
N ASN A 1072 32.45 -7.57 -23.31
CA ASN A 1072 32.20 -6.45 -24.19
C ASN A 1072 30.80 -5.88 -23.90
N THR A 1073 30.69 -4.56 -23.78
CA THR A 1073 29.43 -3.90 -23.42
C THR A 1073 29.17 -2.78 -24.42
N VAL A 1074 28.77 -3.18 -25.63
CA VAL A 1074 28.31 -2.25 -26.67
C VAL A 1074 26.79 -2.24 -26.72
N ASP A 1075 26.25 -1.29 -27.48
CA ASP A 1075 24.82 -1.17 -27.69
C ASP A 1075 24.34 -1.93 -28.95
N SER A 1076 23.03 -2.20 -29.01
CA SER A 1076 22.38 -2.83 -30.17
C SER A 1076 21.05 -2.15 -30.50
N PRO A 1077 20.63 -2.06 -31.78
CA PRO A 1077 19.36 -1.44 -32.13
C PRO A 1077 18.12 -2.07 -31.48
N ILE A 1078 18.20 -3.34 -31.07
CA ILE A 1078 17.18 -3.99 -30.23
C ILE A 1078 17.82 -4.58 -28.97
N LEU A 1079 17.18 -4.31 -27.82
CA LEU A 1079 17.50 -4.98 -26.57
C LEU A 1079 16.40 -5.96 -26.17
N VAL A 1080 16.77 -7.07 -25.55
CA VAL A 1080 15.84 -8.10 -25.07
C VAL A 1080 15.90 -8.18 -23.55
N ASN A 1081 14.74 -8.13 -22.91
CA ASN A 1081 14.59 -8.44 -21.49
C ASN A 1081 13.96 -9.82 -21.33
N LYS A 1082 14.82 -10.82 -21.14
CA LYS A 1082 14.42 -12.22 -20.98
C LYS A 1082 13.52 -12.48 -19.76
N THR A 1083 13.64 -11.68 -18.69
CA THR A 1083 12.85 -11.85 -17.46
C THR A 1083 11.44 -11.31 -17.64
N ALA A 1084 11.30 -10.15 -18.28
CA ALA A 1084 10.01 -9.55 -18.60
C ALA A 1084 9.34 -10.18 -19.83
N LEU A 1085 10.08 -10.96 -20.63
CA LEU A 1085 9.68 -11.45 -21.96
C LEU A 1085 9.32 -10.29 -22.90
N GLU A 1086 10.12 -9.23 -22.86
CA GLU A 1086 9.95 -8.01 -23.64
C GLU A 1086 11.16 -7.73 -24.53
N TYR A 1087 10.98 -6.90 -25.56
CA TYR A 1087 12.07 -6.31 -26.33
C TYR A 1087 11.85 -4.81 -26.53
N TYR A 1088 12.95 -4.07 -26.62
CA TYR A 1088 12.95 -2.62 -26.78
C TYR A 1088 13.64 -2.26 -28.09
N LYS A 1089 12.92 -1.54 -28.95
CA LYS A 1089 13.54 -0.87 -30.11
C LYS A 1089 14.20 0.41 -29.65
N GLN A 1090 15.49 0.50 -29.87
CA GLN A 1090 16.24 1.69 -29.52
C GLN A 1090 16.07 2.79 -30.58
N PRO A 1091 16.31 4.06 -30.23
CA PRO A 1091 16.41 5.14 -31.19
C PRO A 1091 17.28 4.82 -32.42
N THR A 1092 18.38 4.08 -32.24
CA THR A 1092 19.27 3.63 -33.32
C THR A 1092 18.57 2.74 -34.35
N PHE A 1093 17.61 1.90 -33.95
CA PHE A 1093 16.77 1.12 -34.88
C PHE A 1093 15.96 2.02 -35.82
N TYR A 1094 15.41 3.13 -35.28
CA TYR A 1094 14.65 4.08 -36.08
C TYR A 1094 15.55 4.91 -36.99
N ALA A 1095 16.73 5.31 -36.51
CA ALA A 1095 17.76 5.93 -37.35
C ALA A 1095 18.10 5.04 -38.55
N MET A 1096 18.26 3.73 -38.35
CA MET A 1096 18.56 2.79 -39.45
C MET A 1096 17.42 2.67 -40.44
N GLY A 1097 16.19 2.87 -39.99
CA GLY A 1097 15.01 2.97 -40.86
C GLY A 1097 15.10 4.08 -41.90
N HIS A 1098 15.79 5.21 -41.63
CA HIS A 1098 15.93 6.28 -42.62
C HIS A 1098 16.84 5.92 -43.79
N PHE A 1099 17.75 4.95 -43.61
CA PHE A 1099 18.65 4.47 -44.64
C PHE A 1099 18.16 3.16 -45.25
N SER A 1100 18.10 2.09 -44.45
CA SER A 1100 17.75 0.74 -44.92
C SER A 1100 16.42 0.68 -45.68
N ARG A 1101 15.41 1.45 -45.25
CA ARG A 1101 14.07 1.40 -45.85
C ARG A 1101 13.97 2.13 -47.18
N PHE A 1102 14.69 3.23 -47.31
CA PHE A 1102 14.55 4.18 -48.40
C PHE A 1102 15.69 4.08 -49.42
N VAL A 1103 16.84 3.54 -49.02
CA VAL A 1103 18.01 3.29 -49.86
C VAL A 1103 18.15 1.77 -50.07
N PRO A 1104 17.31 1.15 -50.93
CA PRO A 1104 17.38 -0.28 -51.19
C PRO A 1104 18.71 -0.66 -51.87
N PRO A 1105 19.10 -1.95 -51.84
CA PRO A 1105 20.26 -2.45 -52.56
C PRO A 1105 20.26 -2.01 -54.03
N ASN A 1106 21.47 -1.75 -54.55
CA ASN A 1106 21.73 -1.25 -55.91
C ASN A 1106 21.33 0.22 -56.14
N SER A 1107 20.99 0.97 -55.09
CA SER A 1107 20.96 2.43 -55.16
C SER A 1107 22.35 2.98 -55.43
N PHE A 1108 22.45 4.17 -56.02
CA PHE A 1108 23.73 4.88 -56.19
C PHE A 1108 23.75 6.12 -55.30
N HIS A 1109 24.85 6.32 -54.59
CA HIS A 1109 25.14 7.60 -53.97
C HIS A 1109 25.38 8.64 -55.07
N ILE A 1110 24.85 9.86 -54.88
CA ILE A 1110 24.95 10.94 -55.86
C ILE A 1110 25.45 12.21 -55.20
N ARG A 1111 26.06 13.08 -56.01
CA ARG A 1111 26.57 14.36 -55.53
C ARG A 1111 25.46 15.22 -54.92
N THR A 1112 25.76 15.79 -53.77
CA THR A 1112 24.93 16.76 -53.07
C THR A 1112 25.75 18.00 -52.75
N ASP A 1113 25.26 19.16 -53.13
CA ASP A 1113 25.83 20.47 -52.81
C ASP A 1113 24.83 21.29 -51.97
N THR A 1114 25.33 22.18 -51.13
CA THR A 1114 24.51 23.09 -50.33
C THR A 1114 24.86 24.54 -50.65
N SER A 1115 23.85 25.41 -50.75
CA SER A 1115 24.04 26.85 -51.06
C SER A 1115 24.83 27.64 -50.01
N LYS A 1116 24.93 27.11 -48.78
CA LYS A 1116 25.69 27.67 -47.66
C LYS A 1116 26.46 26.54 -46.99
N SER A 1117 27.73 26.77 -46.63
CA SER A 1117 28.50 25.82 -45.82
C SER A 1117 28.03 25.89 -44.35
N GLU A 1118 26.83 25.37 -44.08
CA GLU A 1118 26.28 25.31 -42.73
C GLU A 1118 26.90 24.12 -41.97
N ARG A 1119 27.60 24.40 -40.86
CA ARG A 1119 28.34 23.38 -40.09
C ARG A 1119 27.46 22.34 -39.37
N TYR A 1120 26.15 22.48 -39.41
CA TYR A 1120 25.20 21.69 -38.63
C TYR A 1120 24.22 20.84 -39.46
N LEU A 1121 24.40 20.76 -40.79
CA LEU A 1121 23.61 19.88 -41.64
C LEU A 1121 24.52 18.79 -42.23
N ASP A 1122 24.25 17.55 -41.85
CA ASP A 1122 24.88 16.38 -42.46
C ASP A 1122 23.90 15.79 -43.49
N ILE A 1123 24.34 15.60 -44.73
CA ILE A 1123 23.46 15.18 -45.85
C ILE A 1123 24.12 14.07 -46.68
N ALA A 1124 23.34 13.07 -47.05
CA ALA A 1124 23.68 12.09 -48.07
C ALA A 1124 22.50 11.88 -49.01
N SER A 1125 22.77 11.76 -50.31
CA SER A 1125 21.73 11.60 -51.32
C SER A 1125 21.95 10.39 -52.22
N PHE A 1126 20.85 9.81 -52.65
CA PHE A 1126 20.85 8.56 -53.40
C PHE A 1126 19.82 8.59 -54.53
N VAL A 1127 20.10 7.84 -55.58
CA VAL A 1127 19.13 7.46 -56.60
C VAL A 1127 18.88 5.96 -56.53
N THR A 1128 17.62 5.57 -56.35
CA THR A 1128 17.24 4.16 -56.23
C THR A 1128 17.20 3.47 -57.61
N PRO A 1129 17.16 2.13 -57.67
CA PRO A 1129 17.00 1.40 -58.93
C PRO A 1129 15.71 1.73 -59.69
N THR A 1130 14.68 2.21 -58.98
CA THR A 1130 13.41 2.65 -59.58
C THR A 1130 13.42 4.11 -60.04
N GLY A 1131 14.56 4.81 -59.88
CA GLY A 1131 14.72 6.22 -60.24
C GLY A 1131 14.21 7.21 -59.19
N GLN A 1132 13.84 6.75 -57.99
CA GLN A 1132 13.47 7.64 -56.89
C GLN A 1132 14.71 8.35 -56.34
N ARG A 1133 14.55 9.61 -55.95
CA ARG A 1133 15.60 10.43 -55.33
C ARG A 1133 15.36 10.43 -53.84
N VAL A 1134 16.37 10.06 -53.07
CA VAL A 1134 16.32 9.96 -51.62
C VAL A 1134 17.37 10.91 -51.07
N VAL A 1135 16.96 11.83 -50.22
CA VAL A 1135 17.86 12.76 -49.55
C VAL A 1135 17.67 12.55 -48.06
N THR A 1136 18.73 12.13 -47.38
CA THR A 1136 18.74 12.01 -45.93
C THR A 1136 19.42 13.24 -45.36
N VAL A 1137 18.70 13.97 -44.49
CA VAL A 1137 19.17 15.21 -43.88
C VAL A 1137 19.14 15.03 -42.37
N LEU A 1138 20.29 15.23 -41.72
CA LEU A 1138 20.41 15.31 -40.27
C LEU A 1138 20.73 16.75 -39.88
N ASN A 1139 19.90 17.33 -39.01
CA ASN A 1139 20.17 18.61 -38.38
C ASN A 1139 20.82 18.37 -37.02
N SER A 1140 22.12 18.66 -36.91
CA SER A 1140 22.90 18.51 -35.69
C SER A 1140 22.87 19.74 -34.78
N ASN A 1141 22.08 20.77 -35.10
CA ASN A 1141 21.95 22.00 -34.30
C ASN A 1141 20.99 21.88 -33.10
N THR A 1142 20.26 20.76 -32.97
CA THR A 1142 19.25 20.56 -31.91
C THR A 1142 19.79 19.85 -30.66
N VAL A 1143 21.10 19.91 -30.39
CA VAL A 1143 21.73 19.24 -29.23
C VAL A 1143 21.62 20.04 -27.92
N SER A 1144 20.84 21.13 -27.88
CA SER A 1144 20.49 21.79 -26.63
C SER A 1144 19.03 22.20 -26.60
N GLU A 1145 18.17 21.32 -26.07
CA GLU A 1145 16.99 21.67 -25.27
C GLU A 1145 16.43 20.44 -24.55
#